data_AF-A0A2J6HGI7-F1
#
_entry.id   AF-A0A2J6HGI7-F1
#
_cell.length_a   1.000
_cell.length_b   1.000
_cell.length_c   1.000
_cell.angle_alpha   90.00
_cell.angle_beta   90.00
_cell.angle_gamma   90.00
#
_symmetry.space_group_name_H-M   'P 1'
#
loop_
_entity.id
_entity.type
_entity.pdbx_description
1 polymer ?
#
loop_
_entity_poly.entity_id
_entity_poly.type
_entity_poly.pdbx_seq_one_letter_code
_entity_poly.pdbx_strand_id
1 'polypeptide(L)'
;MAKKTEKNFEELMFENRERLKELAAINKTTSIIKENKPVNDTIQHICLILPNAMQYPENTEARIDFGEFHSQTQGYDKKHKEKLEKEFSSIDNISGKISIHYTQKYPERFQGPFLVEEINMLDNVVSLLTGYINSYKAKQVFNTYQSNKFDIGTDKPISGSTGMQLFEKYLYRQNYDRDIFHDLMPFKVKEILLIATLYDAYSIEKEGRFAEHVLGEYQQLNLSSFPRITGVSTEEEALLQLQQKHFDLVIYMVGADLKTPFEICRKIKQEYPYIPVYFLVNNKSFNHELESRGTNNCFFDKIFYWNGEPSVFFAMVKHLEDKVNVDNDTRLALVRVILVVEDSPRYYSRYLPLLYSIVMEQTKRIIDDVTTDELYKVLKLRGRPKILLASNYEEAMDLVNKYSEYMLCMISDVKFEKKGKTCAKAGFHLVKSVRNQLKDLPIIIQSSDIENAAKAYELKSTFIDKNSETLTADIRSFISHYLGFGNFIYRNPDGREIAIARTLKEFETHLRNIPDESLIYHSRRNHFSLWLMARGEIQVAKILGNKKVSDFETPAEIREFLLRIIQQHRNEKNRGRVVQFEDVDYFEEGNIISLSPGSIGGKGRGISFINSLIYSFDFNTIFKDIKIKAPRTAIIGVEEFELFMSRNELWDIALNEPFKVLAKHFLEANLSNGLIKKLKKILKMINKPIAVRSSGLFEDSMRQPFAGIFETYLLPNSHPDYDTRLQQLADAIKMVYASVFSDIAKGYIESVAYKIEEEKMAIVLQEVVGNQYEKYFYPHISGTAQSYNYYPIANMKPEEGVAVMAVGLGKYVVEGDRAYRFSPVYPKVEINSMKDIIKNSQVEFLAVDLGKHDINLLEGDMAGLKQLDIWDSEKHGTLKHCASVFDPDSNSITAGIDKNGPRIINFANILKYNYIPLASTITTILQMVKESMGSPVEIEFAIDLNKDEDGHASFYLLQIKPLIGDVQDYEIDMKDINENQILLFAEKSMGNGRIEGVSDLVFVKNDVFDKTKTMEIAKEIEEHNKRLGDKNKKYMLIGPGRWGTRDRFIGIPVVWHQISHAKAIVETDLEDFPLDASMGSHFFHNVTSLSIGYFSINSTSKSYIKWDKIHTQKVVKDMKYTRHVRFENPIDIRMDGKKRIAVIQENNEQDN
;
A
#
# COMPACT_ATOMS: atom_id res chain seq x y z
N MET A 1 6.45 -61.42 27.58
CA MET A 1 6.53 -60.53 26.42
C MET A 1 5.21 -60.46 25.66
N ALA A 2 4.61 -61.58 25.21
CA ALA A 2 3.33 -61.59 24.47
C ALA A 2 2.18 -60.76 25.10
N LYS A 3 1.89 -60.90 26.40
CA LYS A 3 0.85 -60.09 27.09
C LYS A 3 1.17 -58.58 27.18
N LYS A 4 2.44 -58.19 27.07
CA LYS A 4 2.85 -56.77 27.07
C LYS A 4 2.74 -56.16 25.67
N THR A 5 2.95 -56.98 24.64
CA THR A 5 2.75 -56.62 23.22
C THR A 5 1.27 -56.53 22.85
N GLU A 6 0.43 -57.45 23.32
CA GLU A 6 -1.04 -57.35 23.16
C GLU A 6 -1.62 -56.12 23.84
N LYS A 7 -1.17 -55.82 25.07
CA LYS A 7 -1.64 -54.65 25.82
C LYS A 7 -1.24 -53.32 25.15
N ASN A 8 -0.03 -53.24 24.60
CA ASN A 8 0.41 -52.09 23.80
C ASN A 8 -0.37 -51.96 22.48
N PHE A 9 -0.79 -53.08 21.87
CA PHE A 9 -1.56 -53.06 20.63
C PHE A 9 -3.01 -52.61 20.85
N GLU A 10 -3.65 -53.08 21.93
CA GLU A 10 -4.99 -52.63 22.32
C GLU A 10 -5.01 -51.14 22.72
N GLU A 11 -3.98 -50.66 23.43
CA GLU A 11 -3.80 -49.24 23.74
C GLU A 11 -3.64 -48.40 22.45
N LEU A 12 -2.81 -48.83 21.50
CA LEU A 12 -2.64 -48.14 20.22
C LEU A 12 -3.93 -48.12 19.38
N MET A 13 -4.67 -49.23 19.35
CA MET A 13 -5.94 -49.32 18.62
C MET A 13 -7.02 -48.43 19.24
N PHE A 14 -7.02 -48.30 20.57
CA PHE A 14 -7.90 -47.39 21.29
C PHE A 14 -7.56 -45.92 20.99
N GLU A 15 -6.30 -45.52 21.11
CA GLU A 15 -5.83 -44.16 20.78
C GLU A 15 -6.16 -43.79 19.33
N ASN A 16 -5.94 -44.71 18.39
CA ASN A 16 -6.21 -44.47 16.98
C ASN A 16 -7.71 -44.33 16.69
N ARG A 17 -8.57 -45.09 17.39
CA ARG A 17 -10.04 -44.95 17.28
C ARG A 17 -10.53 -43.60 17.78
N GLU A 18 -10.02 -43.13 18.92
CA GLU A 18 -10.38 -41.82 19.46
C GLU A 18 -9.85 -40.68 18.58
N ARG A 19 -8.66 -40.84 18.00
CA ARG A 19 -8.11 -39.90 17.00
C ARG A 19 -8.96 -39.80 15.73
N LEU A 20 -9.52 -40.92 15.26
CA LEU A 20 -10.43 -40.93 14.11
C LEU A 20 -11.76 -40.22 14.41
N LYS A 21 -12.30 -40.36 15.63
CA LYS A 21 -13.49 -39.61 16.07
C LYS A 21 -13.23 -38.10 16.09
N GLU A 22 -12.09 -37.67 16.62
CA GLU A 22 -11.66 -36.27 16.60
C GLU A 22 -11.62 -35.71 15.16
N LEU A 23 -10.93 -36.41 14.25
CA LEU A 23 -10.81 -35.98 12.86
C LEU A 23 -12.17 -35.94 12.14
N ALA A 24 -13.04 -36.92 12.40
CA ALA A 24 -14.38 -36.95 11.85
C ALA A 24 -15.24 -35.76 12.32
N ALA A 25 -15.12 -35.36 13.59
CA ALA A 25 -15.83 -34.21 14.16
C ALA A 25 -15.35 -32.88 13.58
N ILE A 26 -14.03 -32.71 13.42
CA ILE A 26 -13.42 -31.52 12.80
C ILE A 26 -13.86 -31.40 11.33
N ASN A 27 -13.85 -32.52 10.59
CA ASN A 27 -14.27 -32.54 9.18
C ASN A 27 -15.76 -32.25 9.00
N LYS A 28 -16.64 -32.84 9.84
CA LYS A 28 -18.07 -32.53 9.82
C LYS A 28 -18.34 -31.08 10.18
N THR A 29 -17.68 -30.55 11.20
CA THR A 29 -17.74 -29.12 11.56
C THR A 29 -17.34 -28.24 10.37
N THR A 30 -16.24 -28.57 9.70
CA THR A 30 -15.78 -27.86 8.50
C THR A 30 -16.79 -27.95 7.35
N SER A 31 -17.43 -29.09 7.14
CA SER A 31 -18.49 -29.26 6.13
C SER A 31 -19.71 -28.39 6.44
N ILE A 32 -20.18 -28.40 7.69
CA ILE A 32 -21.32 -27.57 8.14
C ILE A 32 -21.01 -26.08 7.95
N ILE A 33 -19.79 -25.66 8.24
CA ILE A 33 -19.32 -24.28 8.03
C ILE A 33 -19.29 -23.92 6.53
N LYS A 34 -18.88 -24.86 5.66
CA LYS A 34 -18.83 -24.67 4.20
C LYS A 34 -20.21 -24.49 3.55
N GLU A 35 -21.28 -24.99 4.18
CA GLU A 35 -22.66 -24.75 3.73
C GLU A 35 -23.08 -23.27 3.85
N ASN A 36 -22.32 -22.46 4.62
CA ASN A 36 -22.49 -21.01 4.76
C ASN A 36 -23.93 -20.58 5.15
N LYS A 37 -24.55 -21.37 6.03
CA LYS A 37 -25.88 -21.11 6.63
C LYS A 37 -25.84 -20.00 7.69
N PRO A 38 -26.97 -19.38 8.06
CA PRO A 38 -27.01 -18.45 9.19
C PRO A 38 -26.29 -18.98 10.45
N VAL A 39 -25.61 -18.09 11.20
CA VAL A 39 -24.75 -18.47 12.34
C VAL A 39 -25.49 -19.34 13.36
N ASN A 40 -26.76 -19.04 13.63
CA ASN A 40 -27.64 -19.81 14.50
C ASN A 40 -27.82 -21.26 14.01
N ASP A 41 -28.07 -21.46 12.71
CA ASP A 41 -28.28 -22.79 12.11
C ASP A 41 -26.98 -23.61 12.11
N THR A 42 -25.85 -22.95 11.79
CA THR A 42 -24.53 -23.56 11.84
C THR A 42 -24.16 -24.01 13.26
N ILE A 43 -24.39 -23.16 14.27
CA ILE A 43 -24.16 -23.50 15.68
C ILE A 43 -25.03 -24.70 16.08
N GLN A 44 -26.29 -24.74 15.66
CA GLN A 44 -27.19 -25.85 15.97
C GLN A 44 -26.70 -27.18 15.38
N HIS A 45 -26.30 -27.19 14.11
CA HIS A 45 -25.78 -28.40 13.47
C HIS A 45 -24.47 -28.88 14.10
N ILE A 46 -23.58 -27.95 14.48
CA ILE A 46 -22.33 -28.30 15.18
C ILE A 46 -22.65 -28.90 16.56
N CYS A 47 -23.60 -28.30 17.30
CA CYS A 47 -24.02 -28.80 18.61
C CYS A 47 -24.52 -30.26 18.57
N LEU A 48 -25.21 -30.65 17.49
CA LEU A 48 -25.77 -32.00 17.33
C LEU A 48 -24.72 -33.07 16.99
N ILE A 49 -23.55 -32.69 16.44
CA ILE A 49 -22.51 -33.66 16.07
C ILE A 49 -21.47 -33.88 17.17
N LEU A 50 -21.34 -32.95 18.13
CA LEU A 50 -20.34 -33.00 19.21
C LEU A 50 -20.42 -34.29 20.06
N PRO A 51 -21.61 -34.83 20.45
CA PRO A 51 -21.67 -36.07 21.21
C PRO A 51 -20.96 -37.26 20.56
N ASN A 52 -21.02 -37.37 19.23
CA ASN A 52 -20.42 -38.47 18.49
C ASN A 52 -18.88 -38.45 18.50
N ALA A 53 -18.30 -37.32 18.87
CA ALA A 53 -16.85 -37.12 18.95
C ALA A 53 -16.25 -37.54 20.29
N MET A 54 -17.11 -37.83 21.29
CA MET A 54 -16.67 -38.18 22.64
C MET A 54 -16.41 -39.70 22.78
N GLN A 55 -15.69 -40.06 23.84
CA GLN A 55 -15.38 -41.44 24.23
C GLN A 55 -16.67 -42.21 24.55
N TYR A 56 -17.67 -41.54 25.15
CA TYR A 56 -18.98 -42.11 25.49
C TYR A 56 -20.15 -41.36 24.81
N PRO A 57 -20.37 -41.52 23.49
CA PRO A 57 -21.37 -40.75 22.73
C PRO A 57 -22.80 -40.87 23.25
N GLU A 58 -23.21 -42.09 23.63
CA GLU A 58 -24.59 -42.37 24.10
C GLU A 58 -24.90 -41.74 25.46
N ASN A 59 -23.87 -41.31 26.19
CA ASN A 59 -23.96 -40.68 27.49
C ASN A 59 -23.45 -39.23 27.46
N THR A 60 -23.39 -38.60 26.29
CA THR A 60 -22.90 -37.22 26.13
C THR A 60 -24.01 -36.25 25.79
N GLU A 61 -24.03 -35.12 26.47
CA GLU A 61 -24.88 -33.97 26.14
C GLU A 61 -24.02 -32.75 25.83
N ALA A 62 -24.41 -31.97 24.82
CA ALA A 62 -23.67 -30.79 24.38
C ALA A 62 -24.58 -29.56 24.33
N ARG A 63 -24.00 -28.39 24.63
CA ARG A 63 -24.63 -27.08 24.51
C ARG A 63 -23.64 -26.06 23.97
N ILE A 64 -24.13 -25.19 23.08
CA ILE A 64 -23.39 -24.03 22.58
C ILE A 64 -24.23 -22.78 22.84
N ASP A 65 -23.66 -21.84 23.58
CA ASP A 65 -24.23 -20.51 23.83
C ASP A 65 -23.41 -19.47 23.03
N PHE A 66 -24.06 -18.51 22.37
CA PHE A 66 -23.40 -17.41 21.65
C PHE A 66 -24.31 -16.17 21.62
N GLY A 67 -23.96 -15.14 22.39
CA GLY A 67 -24.84 -13.99 22.61
C GLY A 67 -26.19 -14.40 23.20
N GLU A 68 -27.30 -14.04 22.53
CA GLU A 68 -28.66 -14.44 22.91
C GLU A 68 -29.05 -15.83 22.40
N PHE A 69 -28.28 -16.41 21.48
CA PHE A 69 -28.57 -17.70 20.86
C PHE A 69 -28.02 -18.85 21.70
N HIS A 70 -28.82 -19.90 21.85
CA HIS A 70 -28.43 -21.13 22.54
C HIS A 70 -28.90 -22.35 21.74
N SER A 71 -28.04 -23.35 21.63
CA SER A 71 -28.38 -24.66 21.05
C SER A 71 -27.92 -25.78 21.98
N GLN A 72 -28.69 -26.86 22.06
CA GLN A 72 -28.41 -27.98 22.96
C GLN A 72 -28.94 -29.30 22.40
N THR A 73 -28.33 -30.40 22.81
CA THR A 73 -28.80 -31.77 22.51
C THR A 73 -30.06 -32.11 23.31
N GLN A 74 -30.86 -33.06 22.82
CA GLN A 74 -32.07 -33.52 23.50
C GLN A 74 -31.70 -34.22 24.82
N GLY A 75 -32.24 -33.74 25.96
CA GLY A 75 -31.95 -34.29 27.29
C GLY A 75 -31.11 -33.41 28.21
N TYR A 76 -30.46 -32.35 27.67
CA TYR A 76 -29.48 -31.51 28.38
C TYR A 76 -29.90 -31.08 29.81
N ASP A 77 -29.22 -31.61 30.85
CA ASP A 77 -29.39 -31.20 32.25
C ASP A 77 -28.15 -30.46 32.80
N LYS A 78 -28.36 -29.21 33.26
CA LYS A 78 -27.31 -28.37 33.87
C LYS A 78 -26.80 -28.89 35.23
N LYS A 79 -27.42 -29.93 35.82
CA LYS A 79 -27.07 -30.46 37.14
C LYS A 79 -25.92 -31.47 37.13
N HIS A 80 -25.42 -31.88 35.97
CA HIS A 80 -24.26 -32.78 35.88
C HIS A 80 -22.97 -32.10 36.37
N LYS A 81 -22.19 -32.81 37.19
CA LYS A 81 -21.01 -32.24 37.88
C LYS A 81 -19.72 -32.30 37.04
N GLU A 82 -19.62 -33.25 36.11
CA GLU A 82 -18.43 -33.46 35.28
C GLU A 82 -18.66 -32.85 33.88
N LYS A 83 -17.97 -31.74 33.60
CA LYS A 83 -18.18 -30.93 32.39
C LYS A 83 -16.86 -30.48 31.77
N LEU A 84 -16.83 -30.46 30.44
CA LEU A 84 -15.78 -29.84 29.64
C LEU A 84 -16.33 -28.56 29.03
N GLU A 85 -15.66 -27.43 29.27
CA GLU A 85 -16.12 -26.13 28.79
C GLU A 85 -15.01 -25.36 28.09
N LYS A 86 -15.34 -24.73 26.97
CA LYS A 86 -14.44 -23.82 26.23
C LYS A 86 -15.20 -22.56 25.86
N GLU A 87 -14.58 -21.42 26.13
CA GLU A 87 -15.12 -20.10 25.83
C GLU A 87 -14.48 -19.53 24.56
N PHE A 88 -15.24 -18.73 23.83
CA PHE A 88 -14.78 -18.06 22.61
C PHE A 88 -15.44 -16.69 22.47
N SER A 89 -14.86 -15.81 21.66
CA SER A 89 -15.40 -14.47 21.40
C SER A 89 -15.27 -14.12 19.93
N SER A 90 -16.29 -13.48 19.40
CA SER A 90 -16.28 -12.95 18.03
C SER A 90 -15.69 -11.54 17.96
N ILE A 91 -15.41 -11.06 16.73
CA ILE A 91 -14.71 -9.79 16.46
C ILE A 91 -15.45 -8.52 16.95
N ASP A 92 -16.75 -8.62 17.24
CA ASP A 92 -17.58 -7.57 17.83
C ASP A 92 -17.77 -7.75 19.35
N ASN A 93 -16.88 -8.50 20.01
CA ASN A 93 -16.89 -8.78 21.45
C ASN A 93 -18.13 -9.53 21.98
N ILE A 94 -18.89 -10.22 21.11
CA ILE A 94 -19.93 -11.15 21.57
C ILE A 94 -19.26 -12.46 22.02
N SER A 95 -19.49 -12.84 23.28
CA SER A 95 -18.98 -14.07 23.87
C SER A 95 -19.85 -15.28 23.52
N GLY A 96 -19.19 -16.44 23.46
CA GLY A 96 -19.79 -17.74 23.29
C GLY A 96 -19.08 -18.80 24.12
N LYS A 97 -19.76 -19.92 24.32
CA LYS A 97 -19.33 -21.01 25.16
C LYS A 97 -19.82 -22.34 24.63
N ILE A 98 -18.95 -23.34 24.58
CA ILE A 98 -19.31 -24.73 24.33
C ILE A 98 -19.17 -25.51 25.63
N SER A 99 -20.21 -26.24 26.01
CA SER A 99 -20.27 -27.08 27.21
C SER A 99 -20.64 -28.51 26.82
N ILE A 100 -19.83 -29.48 27.25
CA ILE A 100 -20.07 -30.92 27.06
C ILE A 100 -20.12 -31.61 28.43
N HIS A 101 -21.10 -32.49 28.63
CA HIS A 101 -21.33 -33.23 29.89
C HIS A 101 -21.47 -34.71 29.63
N TYR A 102 -20.96 -35.51 30.56
CA TYR A 102 -21.33 -36.93 30.64
C TYR A 102 -22.50 -37.12 31.62
N THR A 103 -23.51 -37.89 31.19
CA THR A 103 -24.72 -38.14 31.98
C THR A 103 -24.53 -39.17 33.09
N GLN A 104 -23.38 -39.87 33.09
CA GLN A 104 -22.97 -40.85 34.09
C GLN A 104 -21.54 -40.58 34.55
N LYS A 105 -21.17 -41.14 35.71
CA LYS A 105 -19.82 -40.98 36.27
C LYS A 105 -18.85 -41.96 35.60
N TYR A 106 -17.75 -41.44 35.07
CA TYR A 106 -16.71 -42.24 34.42
C TYR A 106 -15.36 -42.13 35.15
N PRO A 107 -14.41 -43.05 34.92
CA PRO A 107 -13.07 -42.97 35.50
C PRO A 107 -12.35 -41.68 35.09
N GLU A 108 -11.56 -41.10 36.00
CA GLU A 108 -10.72 -39.96 35.67
C GLU A 108 -9.67 -40.31 34.62
N ARG A 109 -9.47 -39.38 33.68
CA ARG A 109 -8.53 -39.45 32.57
C ARG A 109 -7.59 -38.25 32.64
N PHE A 110 -7.68 -37.31 31.69
CA PHE A 110 -6.77 -36.16 31.63
C PHE A 110 -7.35 -34.94 32.36
N GLN A 111 -8.60 -34.57 32.06
CA GLN A 111 -9.31 -33.50 32.76
C GLN A 111 -10.70 -34.01 33.17
N GLY A 112 -10.84 -34.46 34.42
CA GLY A 112 -12.02 -35.23 34.82
C GLY A 112 -12.13 -36.51 33.98
N PRO A 113 -13.31 -36.91 33.49
CA PRO A 113 -13.48 -38.12 32.66
C PRO A 113 -13.01 -37.96 31.20
N PHE A 114 -12.53 -36.79 30.78
CA PHE A 114 -12.23 -36.47 29.38
C PHE A 114 -10.78 -36.78 28.97
N LEU A 115 -10.61 -37.25 27.73
CA LEU A 115 -9.33 -37.56 27.07
C LEU A 115 -8.67 -36.29 26.49
N VAL A 116 -7.36 -36.36 26.20
CA VAL A 116 -6.60 -35.26 25.59
C VAL A 116 -7.12 -34.95 24.18
N GLU A 117 -7.45 -35.99 23.42
CA GLU A 117 -8.00 -35.94 22.07
C GLU A 117 -9.34 -35.19 22.03
N GLU A 118 -10.19 -35.37 23.05
CA GLU A 118 -11.49 -34.68 23.15
C GLU A 118 -11.34 -33.18 23.41
N ILE A 119 -10.33 -32.80 24.20
CA ILE A 119 -10.03 -31.39 24.49
C ILE A 119 -9.46 -30.72 23.23
N ASN A 120 -8.52 -31.39 22.55
CA ASN A 120 -7.93 -30.90 21.29
C ASN A 120 -8.98 -30.78 20.18
N MET A 121 -9.90 -31.76 20.09
CA MET A 121 -11.05 -31.70 19.20
C MET A 121 -11.90 -30.46 19.47
N LEU A 122 -12.22 -30.21 20.74
CA LEU A 122 -13.05 -29.08 21.14
C LEU A 122 -12.35 -27.73 20.86
N ASP A 123 -11.05 -27.63 21.08
CA ASP A 123 -10.25 -26.44 20.75
C ASP A 123 -10.25 -26.15 19.24
N ASN A 124 -10.12 -27.19 18.41
CA ASN A 124 -10.19 -27.07 16.96
C ASN A 124 -11.60 -26.64 16.50
N VAL A 125 -12.65 -27.21 17.08
CA VAL A 125 -14.04 -26.81 16.77
C VAL A 125 -14.30 -25.36 17.17
N VAL A 126 -13.81 -24.92 18.33
CA VAL A 126 -13.90 -23.51 18.76
C VAL A 126 -13.17 -22.58 17.79
N SER A 127 -11.97 -22.95 17.34
CA SER A 127 -11.20 -22.17 16.38
C SER A 127 -11.94 -22.03 15.04
N LEU A 128 -12.45 -23.14 14.51
CA LEU A 128 -13.24 -23.17 13.27
C LEU A 128 -14.53 -22.35 13.39
N LEU A 129 -15.25 -22.49 14.49
CA LEU A 129 -16.48 -21.75 14.75
C LEU A 129 -16.22 -20.25 14.86
N THR A 130 -15.16 -19.85 15.58
CA THR A 130 -14.75 -18.44 15.72
C THR A 130 -14.36 -17.85 14.37
N GLY A 131 -13.55 -18.56 13.59
CA GLY A 131 -13.17 -18.15 12.24
C GLY A 131 -14.36 -18.01 11.31
N TYR A 132 -15.33 -18.92 11.38
CA TYR A 132 -16.57 -18.83 10.62
C TYR A 132 -17.41 -17.63 11.00
N ILE A 133 -17.68 -17.43 12.29
CA ILE A 133 -18.49 -16.31 12.78
C ILE A 133 -17.87 -14.98 12.36
N ASN A 134 -16.55 -14.83 12.51
CA ASN A 134 -15.85 -13.62 12.10
C ASN A 134 -15.91 -13.40 10.59
N SER A 135 -15.73 -14.46 9.79
CA SER A 135 -15.84 -14.39 8.32
C SER A 135 -17.26 -14.09 7.85
N TYR A 136 -18.27 -14.67 8.49
CA TYR A 136 -19.68 -14.45 8.17
C TYR A 136 -20.11 -13.02 8.51
N LYS A 137 -19.68 -12.49 9.67
CA LYS A 137 -19.91 -11.08 10.05
C LYS A 137 -19.16 -10.12 9.14
N ALA A 138 -17.90 -10.40 8.79
CA ALA A 138 -17.15 -9.61 7.82
C ALA A 138 -17.86 -9.54 6.47
N LYS A 139 -18.43 -10.67 5.98
CA LYS A 139 -19.25 -10.70 4.76
C LYS A 139 -20.55 -9.91 4.89
N GLN A 140 -21.23 -9.93 6.04
CA GLN A 140 -22.42 -9.10 6.25
C GLN A 140 -22.08 -7.60 6.20
N VAL A 141 -21.01 -7.17 6.89
CA VAL A 141 -20.52 -5.79 6.83
C VAL A 141 -20.16 -5.40 5.38
N PHE A 142 -19.53 -6.31 4.62
CA PHE A 142 -19.17 -6.11 3.21
C PHE A 142 -20.39 -6.02 2.27
N ASN A 143 -21.40 -6.87 2.49
CA ASN A 143 -22.65 -6.86 1.72
C ASN A 143 -23.49 -5.61 2.03
N THR A 144 -23.56 -5.18 3.29
CA THR A 144 -24.19 -3.90 3.67
C THR A 144 -23.45 -2.71 3.05
N TYR A 145 -22.12 -2.79 2.91
CA TYR A 145 -21.31 -1.79 2.18
C TYR A 145 -21.54 -1.80 0.66
N GLN A 146 -21.85 -2.95 0.05
CA GLN A 146 -22.17 -3.04 -1.38
C GLN A 146 -23.60 -2.61 -1.69
N SER A 147 -24.57 -2.91 -0.82
CA SER A 147 -25.96 -2.47 -0.99
C SER A 147 -26.15 -0.97 -0.71
N ASN A 148 -25.32 -0.37 0.15
CA ASN A 148 -25.36 1.07 0.45
C ASN A 148 -24.49 1.94 -0.49
N LYS A 149 -24.02 1.41 -1.63
CA LYS A 149 -23.38 2.24 -2.67
C LYS A 149 -24.37 2.97 -3.59
N PHE A 150 -25.66 2.90 -3.29
CA PHE A 150 -26.70 3.78 -3.83
C PHE A 150 -27.55 4.38 -2.70
N ASP A 151 -26.91 5.03 -1.72
CA ASP A 151 -27.51 6.20 -1.04
C ASP A 151 -26.43 6.93 -0.23
N ILE A 152 -26.16 8.17 -0.62
CA ILE A 152 -25.30 9.09 0.12
C ILE A 152 -26.14 9.64 1.27
N GLY A 153 -25.96 9.11 2.48
CA GLY A 153 -26.65 9.54 3.69
C GLY A 153 -25.78 9.34 4.93
N THR A 154 -25.76 10.34 5.80
CA THR A 154 -24.79 10.64 6.85
C THR A 154 -24.85 9.79 8.12
N ASP A 155 -23.77 9.91 8.91
CA ASP A 155 -23.65 9.73 10.37
C ASP A 155 -23.43 8.34 10.97
N LYS A 156 -22.14 8.01 11.19
CA LYS A 156 -21.65 7.43 12.45
C LYS A 156 -20.22 7.94 12.77
N PRO A 157 -19.91 8.29 14.03
CA PRO A 157 -18.57 8.71 14.42
C PRO A 157 -17.62 7.51 14.47
N ILE A 158 -16.50 7.60 13.78
CA ILE A 158 -15.47 6.55 13.69
C ILE A 158 -14.58 6.64 14.94
N SER A 159 -14.70 5.68 15.85
CA SER A 159 -13.80 5.54 17.00
C SER A 159 -12.66 4.56 16.69
N GLY A 160 -11.41 5.05 16.78
CA GLY A 160 -10.26 4.31 17.31
C GLY A 160 -9.77 3.06 16.56
N SER A 161 -9.35 3.19 15.30
CA SER A 161 -8.26 2.39 14.69
C SER A 161 -8.07 2.77 13.22
N THR A 162 -7.84 4.06 12.95
CA THR A 162 -7.61 4.56 11.59
C THR A 162 -6.32 3.97 10.98
N GLY A 163 -5.18 4.00 11.68
CA GLY A 163 -3.87 3.56 11.16
C GLY A 163 -3.81 2.16 10.51
N MET A 164 -4.36 1.14 11.16
CA MET A 164 -4.26 -0.26 10.68
C MET A 164 -5.18 -0.51 9.47
N GLN A 165 -6.36 0.11 9.46
CA GLN A 165 -7.27 0.10 8.32
C GLN A 165 -6.69 0.84 7.10
N LEU A 166 -5.77 1.79 7.31
CA LEU A 166 -5.16 2.61 6.26
C LEU A 166 -4.08 1.85 5.50
N PHE A 167 -3.21 1.14 6.21
CA PHE A 167 -2.24 0.24 5.58
C PHE A 167 -2.95 -0.88 4.81
N GLU A 168 -4.01 -1.46 5.39
CA GLU A 168 -4.86 -2.46 4.73
C GLU A 168 -5.50 -1.90 3.45
N LYS A 169 -6.09 -0.70 3.49
CA LYS A 169 -6.66 -0.05 2.29
C LYS A 169 -5.62 0.24 1.21
N TYR A 170 -4.42 0.69 1.59
CA TYR A 170 -3.32 0.93 0.66
C TYR A 170 -2.87 -0.37 -0.03
N LEU A 171 -2.61 -1.42 0.76
CA LEU A 171 -2.25 -2.74 0.24
C LEU A 171 -3.35 -3.33 -0.63
N TYR A 172 -4.61 -3.23 -0.20
CA TYR A 172 -5.75 -3.75 -0.94
C TYR A 172 -5.90 -3.05 -2.30
N ARG A 173 -5.71 -1.73 -2.39
CA ARG A 173 -5.76 -1.03 -3.68
C ARG A 173 -4.58 -1.39 -4.58
N GLN A 174 -3.40 -1.67 -4.02
CA GLN A 174 -2.24 -2.11 -4.80
C GLN A 174 -2.37 -3.56 -5.28
N ASN A 175 -2.92 -4.44 -4.45
CA ASN A 175 -2.97 -5.86 -4.71
C ASN A 175 -4.34 -6.33 -5.21
N TYR A 176 -5.36 -5.48 -5.34
CA TYR A 176 -6.73 -5.89 -5.69
C TYR A 176 -6.82 -6.91 -6.84
N ASP A 177 -6.21 -6.60 -7.98
CA ASP A 177 -6.23 -7.52 -9.13
C ASP A 177 -5.42 -8.80 -8.84
N ARG A 178 -4.32 -8.68 -8.09
CA ARG A 178 -3.46 -9.80 -7.67
C ARG A 178 -4.18 -10.72 -6.68
N ASP A 179 -4.91 -10.16 -5.73
CA ASP A 179 -5.69 -10.87 -4.73
C ASP A 179 -6.86 -11.59 -5.40
N ILE A 180 -7.54 -10.96 -6.38
CA ILE A 180 -8.54 -11.65 -7.19
C ILE A 180 -7.93 -12.86 -7.90
N PHE A 181 -6.78 -12.71 -8.58
CA PHE A 181 -6.13 -13.86 -9.23
C PHE A 181 -5.67 -14.93 -8.23
N HIS A 182 -5.30 -14.53 -7.01
CA HIS A 182 -4.97 -15.46 -5.94
C HIS A 182 -6.19 -16.29 -5.52
N ASP A 183 -7.37 -15.68 -5.50
CA ASP A 183 -8.65 -16.30 -5.13
C ASP A 183 -9.28 -17.14 -6.26
N LEU A 184 -8.68 -17.16 -7.45
CA LEU A 184 -9.08 -18.05 -8.54
C LEU A 184 -8.47 -19.45 -8.38
N MET A 185 -9.22 -20.47 -8.82
CA MET A 185 -8.87 -21.89 -8.68
C MET A 185 -8.45 -22.27 -7.25
N PRO A 186 -9.27 -21.98 -6.21
CA PRO A 186 -8.95 -22.31 -4.82
C PRO A 186 -8.85 -23.83 -4.60
N PHE A 187 -9.65 -24.63 -5.30
CA PHE A 187 -9.52 -26.07 -5.30
C PHE A 187 -8.47 -26.52 -6.31
N LYS A 188 -7.49 -27.30 -5.85
CA LYS A 188 -6.47 -27.94 -6.68
C LYS A 188 -6.31 -29.38 -6.24
N VAL A 189 -6.16 -30.28 -7.21
CA VAL A 189 -5.87 -31.68 -6.90
C VAL A 189 -4.40 -31.77 -6.47
N LYS A 190 -4.16 -32.22 -5.24
CA LYS A 190 -2.83 -32.37 -4.64
C LYS A 190 -2.48 -33.82 -4.39
N GLU A 191 -3.43 -34.66 -3.98
CA GLU A 191 -3.20 -36.07 -3.67
C GLU A 191 -4.12 -36.95 -4.53
N ILE A 192 -3.52 -37.83 -5.33
CA ILE A 192 -4.21 -38.80 -6.18
C ILE A 192 -3.93 -40.22 -5.69
N LEU A 193 -4.97 -41.00 -5.46
CA LEU A 193 -4.87 -42.44 -5.21
C LEU A 193 -5.05 -43.18 -6.54
N LEU A 194 -3.99 -43.84 -7.02
CA LEU A 194 -4.03 -44.67 -8.22
C LEU A 194 -4.16 -46.13 -7.81
N ILE A 195 -5.30 -46.73 -8.09
CA ILE A 195 -5.55 -48.16 -7.86
C ILE A 195 -5.30 -48.88 -9.18
N ALA A 196 -4.22 -49.65 -9.26
CA ALA A 196 -3.81 -50.32 -10.49
C ALA A 196 -3.11 -51.65 -10.18
N THR A 197 -3.29 -52.65 -11.05
CA THR A 197 -2.48 -53.88 -10.93
C THR A 197 -1.01 -53.56 -11.21
N LEU A 198 -0.09 -54.40 -10.71
CA LEU A 198 1.34 -54.28 -11.02
C LEU A 198 1.61 -54.22 -12.53
N TYR A 199 0.84 -54.95 -13.34
CA TYR A 199 0.98 -54.94 -14.79
C TYR A 199 0.51 -53.63 -15.43
N ASP A 200 -0.59 -53.06 -14.94
CA ASP A 200 -1.12 -51.78 -15.43
C ASP A 200 -0.20 -50.62 -15.02
N ALA A 201 0.28 -50.63 -13.78
CA ALA A 201 1.28 -49.68 -13.28
C ALA A 201 2.59 -49.77 -14.09
N TYR A 202 3.07 -50.98 -14.36
CA TYR A 202 4.23 -51.21 -15.23
C TYR A 202 3.99 -50.78 -16.68
N SER A 203 2.78 -50.95 -17.21
CA SER A 203 2.42 -50.53 -18.56
C SER A 203 2.42 -49.00 -18.72
N ILE A 204 2.14 -48.27 -17.65
CA ILE A 204 2.31 -46.82 -17.57
C ILE A 204 3.79 -46.44 -17.46
N GLU A 205 4.58 -47.19 -16.69
CA GLU A 205 6.00 -46.92 -16.45
C GLU A 205 6.96 -47.39 -17.56
N LYS A 206 6.51 -48.22 -18.52
CA LYS A 206 7.37 -48.97 -19.47
C LYS A 206 8.34 -48.14 -20.32
N GLU A 207 8.20 -46.82 -20.36
CA GLU A 207 9.13 -45.89 -21.01
C GLU A 207 10.06 -45.14 -20.04
N GLY A 208 10.01 -45.41 -18.73
CA GLY A 208 10.84 -44.81 -17.69
C GLY A 208 10.53 -43.33 -17.40
N ARG A 209 9.46 -42.78 -17.98
CA ARG A 209 9.20 -41.33 -18.04
C ARG A 209 7.79 -40.92 -17.66
N PHE A 210 6.97 -41.75 -17.01
CA PHE A 210 5.59 -41.36 -16.66
C PHE A 210 5.56 -40.07 -15.83
N ALA A 211 6.32 -40.04 -14.73
CA ALA A 211 6.46 -38.83 -13.93
C ALA A 211 7.06 -37.69 -14.76
N GLU A 212 8.08 -37.93 -15.59
CA GLU A 212 8.71 -36.91 -16.44
C GLU A 212 7.80 -36.33 -17.53
N HIS A 213 6.91 -37.12 -18.13
CA HIS A 213 5.96 -36.68 -19.15
C HIS A 213 4.82 -35.86 -18.54
N VAL A 214 4.27 -36.32 -17.41
CA VAL A 214 3.28 -35.53 -16.66
C VAL A 214 3.96 -34.27 -16.10
N LEU A 215 5.18 -34.36 -15.55
CA LEU A 215 5.96 -33.20 -15.12
C LEU A 215 6.29 -32.26 -16.28
N GLY A 216 6.60 -32.80 -17.46
CA GLY A 216 6.92 -32.04 -18.67
C GLY A 216 5.76 -31.16 -19.11
N GLU A 217 4.52 -31.66 -19.10
CA GLU A 217 3.34 -30.82 -19.38
C GLU A 217 3.14 -29.73 -18.32
N TYR A 218 3.32 -30.05 -17.03
CA TYR A 218 3.21 -29.04 -15.96
C TYR A 218 4.33 -27.99 -16.02
N GLN A 219 5.56 -28.38 -16.37
CA GLN A 219 6.72 -27.50 -16.53
C GLN A 219 6.59 -26.61 -17.77
N GLN A 220 6.21 -27.15 -18.93
CA GLN A 220 5.96 -26.37 -20.15
C GLN A 220 4.90 -25.27 -19.90
N LEU A 221 3.93 -25.57 -19.05
CA LEU A 221 2.80 -24.71 -18.73
C LEU A 221 3.00 -23.87 -17.45
N ASN A 222 4.20 -23.86 -16.85
CA ASN A 222 4.55 -23.08 -15.65
C ASN A 222 3.54 -23.23 -14.48
N LEU A 223 3.03 -24.45 -14.26
CA LEU A 223 2.06 -24.71 -13.19
C LEU A 223 2.76 -24.90 -11.85
N SER A 224 2.28 -24.20 -10.81
CA SER A 224 2.92 -24.14 -9.48
C SER A 224 2.70 -25.35 -8.58
N SER A 225 1.80 -26.28 -8.93
CA SER A 225 1.42 -27.39 -8.06
C SER A 225 1.23 -28.67 -8.86
N PHE A 226 2.07 -29.66 -8.59
CA PHE A 226 2.00 -30.99 -9.17
C PHE A 226 1.30 -31.95 -8.18
N PRO A 227 0.29 -32.73 -8.61
CA PRO A 227 -0.36 -33.69 -7.73
C PRO A 227 0.57 -34.86 -7.43
N ARG A 228 0.67 -35.25 -6.15
CA ARG A 228 1.35 -36.47 -5.73
C ARG A 228 0.47 -37.66 -6.02
N ILE A 229 1.02 -38.66 -6.71
CA ILE A 229 0.34 -39.92 -7.03
C ILE A 229 0.80 -40.99 -6.06
N THR A 230 -0.14 -41.71 -5.45
CA THR A 230 0.12 -42.87 -4.58
C THR A 230 -0.49 -44.09 -5.24
N GLY A 231 0.35 -45.04 -5.63
CA GLY A 231 -0.07 -46.30 -6.24
C GLY A 231 -0.39 -47.35 -5.20
N VAL A 232 -1.51 -48.07 -5.38
CA VAL A 232 -1.89 -49.26 -4.60
C VAL A 232 -2.35 -50.37 -5.53
N SER A 233 -2.14 -51.61 -5.11
CA SER A 233 -2.37 -52.79 -5.94
C SER A 233 -3.56 -53.64 -5.50
N THR A 234 -3.99 -53.48 -4.24
CA THR A 234 -5.09 -54.25 -3.65
C THR A 234 -6.15 -53.36 -3.00
N GLU A 235 -7.34 -53.93 -2.77
CA GLU A 235 -8.43 -53.24 -2.06
C GLU A 235 -8.02 -52.85 -0.63
N GLU A 236 -7.38 -53.77 0.09
CA GLU A 236 -6.95 -53.55 1.48
C GLU A 236 -5.95 -52.39 1.58
N GLU A 237 -4.98 -52.33 0.66
CA GLU A 237 -4.04 -51.21 0.56
C GLU A 237 -4.76 -49.89 0.24
N ALA A 238 -5.74 -49.91 -0.66
CA ALA A 238 -6.50 -48.73 -1.03
C ALA A 238 -7.29 -48.16 0.15
N LEU A 239 -7.99 -49.01 0.90
CA LEU A 239 -8.75 -48.61 2.10
C LEU A 239 -7.82 -48.14 3.22
N LEU A 240 -6.69 -48.82 3.42
CA LEU A 240 -5.68 -48.43 4.41
C LEU A 240 -5.08 -47.05 4.08
N GLN A 241 -4.79 -46.78 2.80
CA GLN A 241 -4.32 -45.44 2.39
C GLN A 241 -5.40 -44.37 2.59
N LEU A 242 -6.66 -44.65 2.25
CA LEU A 242 -7.79 -43.74 2.45
C LEU A 242 -8.06 -43.44 3.95
N GLN A 243 -7.72 -44.37 4.84
CA GLN A 243 -7.78 -44.18 6.30
C GLN A 243 -6.60 -43.33 6.82
N GLN A 244 -5.41 -43.49 6.24
CA GLN A 244 -4.19 -42.81 6.68
C GLN A 244 -4.12 -41.35 6.25
N LYS A 245 -4.61 -41.01 5.05
CA LYS A 245 -4.52 -39.66 4.49
C LYS A 245 -5.67 -39.31 3.56
N HIS A 246 -5.88 -38.01 3.38
CA HIS A 246 -6.89 -37.49 2.45
C HIS A 246 -6.40 -37.57 1.00
N PHE A 247 -7.31 -37.90 0.09
CA PHE A 247 -7.11 -37.88 -1.35
C PHE A 247 -8.18 -37.03 -2.02
N ASP A 248 -7.76 -36.21 -2.98
CA ASP A 248 -8.64 -35.31 -3.74
C ASP A 248 -9.30 -36.03 -4.93
N LEU A 249 -8.67 -37.09 -5.44
CA LEU A 249 -9.13 -37.88 -6.58
C LEU A 249 -8.66 -39.33 -6.47
N VAL A 250 -9.55 -40.29 -6.71
CA VAL A 250 -9.21 -41.71 -6.89
C VAL A 250 -9.29 -42.04 -8.38
N ILE A 251 -8.23 -42.60 -8.93
CA ILE A 251 -8.17 -43.12 -10.28
C ILE A 251 -8.05 -44.64 -10.19
N TYR A 252 -9.06 -45.36 -10.67
CA TYR A 252 -9.02 -46.82 -10.75
C TYR A 252 -8.71 -47.25 -12.18
N MET A 253 -7.60 -47.97 -12.38
CA MET A 253 -7.27 -48.56 -13.68
C MET A 253 -7.98 -49.89 -13.87
N VAL A 254 -8.82 -49.94 -14.90
CA VAL A 254 -9.57 -51.14 -15.24
C VAL A 254 -8.80 -51.92 -16.30
N GLY A 255 -8.13 -52.98 -15.86
CA GLY A 255 -7.38 -53.92 -16.68
C GLY A 255 -8.22 -55.07 -17.22
N ALA A 256 -7.77 -56.31 -17.02
CA ALA A 256 -8.47 -57.52 -17.47
C ALA A 256 -9.67 -57.88 -16.58
N ASP A 257 -9.64 -57.51 -15.31
CA ASP A 257 -10.73 -57.73 -14.37
C ASP A 257 -11.80 -56.64 -14.50
N LEU A 258 -12.99 -57.04 -14.90
CA LEU A 258 -14.12 -56.16 -15.15
C LEU A 258 -15.12 -56.12 -13.98
N LYS A 259 -15.00 -56.97 -12.95
CA LYS A 259 -16.00 -57.07 -11.87
C LYS A 259 -15.56 -56.38 -10.59
N THR A 260 -14.35 -56.66 -10.13
CA THR A 260 -13.78 -56.14 -8.88
C THR A 260 -13.73 -54.61 -8.80
N PRO A 261 -13.44 -53.85 -9.88
CA PRO A 261 -13.42 -52.38 -9.81
C PRO A 261 -14.74 -51.76 -9.34
N PHE A 262 -15.88 -52.35 -9.73
CA PHE A 262 -17.21 -51.87 -9.33
C PHE A 262 -17.47 -52.10 -7.85
N GLU A 263 -17.03 -53.24 -7.29
CA GLU A 263 -17.21 -53.56 -5.87
C GLU A 263 -16.35 -52.66 -4.98
N ILE A 264 -15.09 -52.45 -5.37
CA ILE A 264 -14.18 -51.54 -4.68
C ILE A 264 -14.71 -50.11 -4.73
N CYS A 265 -15.15 -49.64 -5.91
CA CYS A 265 -15.75 -48.31 -6.04
C CYS A 265 -16.99 -48.14 -5.15
N ARG A 266 -17.84 -49.18 -5.03
CA ARG A 266 -18.99 -49.14 -4.13
C ARG A 266 -18.56 -48.99 -2.67
N LYS A 267 -17.58 -49.77 -2.22
CA LYS A 267 -17.05 -49.68 -0.83
C LYS A 267 -16.44 -48.30 -0.56
N ILE A 268 -15.61 -47.80 -1.47
CA ILE A 268 -15.02 -46.46 -1.37
C ILE A 268 -16.12 -45.40 -1.26
N LYS A 269 -17.16 -45.45 -2.11
CA LYS A 269 -18.26 -44.47 -2.06
C LYS A 269 -19.18 -44.61 -0.85
N GLN A 270 -19.27 -45.80 -0.24
CA GLN A 270 -20.03 -46.01 0.99
C GLN A 270 -19.34 -45.34 2.19
N GLU A 271 -18.02 -45.43 2.27
CA GLU A 271 -17.24 -44.83 3.37
C GLU A 271 -16.82 -43.36 3.09
N TYR A 272 -16.55 -43.04 1.82
CA TYR A 272 -15.99 -41.76 1.36
C TYR A 272 -16.79 -41.19 0.17
N PRO A 273 -18.09 -40.86 0.33
CA PRO A 273 -18.97 -40.45 -0.78
C PRO A 273 -18.51 -39.16 -1.50
N TYR A 274 -17.75 -38.31 -0.82
CA TYR A 274 -17.31 -37.00 -1.31
C TYR A 274 -16.06 -37.07 -2.20
N ILE A 275 -15.31 -38.19 -2.20
CA ILE A 275 -14.10 -38.31 -3.03
C ILE A 275 -14.51 -38.73 -4.44
N PRO A 276 -14.15 -37.97 -5.49
CA PRO A 276 -14.39 -38.37 -6.88
C PRO A 276 -13.61 -39.64 -7.24
N VAL A 277 -14.28 -40.62 -7.86
CA VAL A 277 -13.69 -41.87 -8.33
C VAL A 277 -13.83 -41.93 -9.85
N TYR A 278 -12.70 -41.84 -10.55
CA TYR A 278 -12.63 -41.92 -12.00
C TYR A 278 -12.07 -43.28 -12.43
N PHE A 279 -12.69 -43.89 -13.43
CA PHE A 279 -12.19 -45.13 -14.02
C PHE A 279 -11.34 -44.82 -15.25
N LEU A 280 -10.15 -45.41 -15.34
CA LEU A 280 -9.29 -45.37 -16.52
C LEU A 280 -9.29 -46.75 -17.18
N VAL A 281 -9.96 -46.86 -18.32
CA VAL A 281 -10.27 -48.13 -18.97
C VAL A 281 -9.32 -48.37 -20.13
N ASN A 282 -8.71 -49.57 -20.17
CA ASN A 282 -7.83 -50.01 -21.26
C ASN A 282 -8.52 -51.03 -22.21
N ASN A 283 -9.62 -51.65 -21.78
CA ASN A 283 -10.24 -52.77 -22.50
C ASN A 283 -11.55 -52.39 -23.21
N LYS A 284 -11.68 -52.77 -24.48
CA LYS A 284 -12.91 -52.55 -25.29
C LYS A 284 -14.11 -53.32 -24.75
N SER A 285 -13.89 -54.44 -24.05
CA SER A 285 -14.94 -55.30 -23.49
C SER A 285 -15.66 -54.69 -22.28
N PHE A 286 -15.10 -53.64 -21.67
CA PHE A 286 -15.69 -52.97 -20.51
C PHE A 286 -17.06 -52.33 -20.81
N ASN A 287 -17.27 -51.82 -22.02
CA ASN A 287 -18.55 -51.22 -22.42
C ASN A 287 -19.69 -52.24 -22.38
N HIS A 288 -19.44 -53.49 -22.77
CA HIS A 288 -20.45 -54.56 -22.75
C HIS A 288 -20.84 -54.94 -21.31
N GLU A 289 -19.87 -54.97 -20.38
CA GLU A 289 -20.15 -55.19 -18.96
C GLU A 289 -20.94 -54.01 -18.36
N LEU A 290 -20.62 -52.78 -18.75
CA LEU A 290 -21.34 -51.57 -18.32
C LEU A 290 -22.81 -51.58 -18.78
N GLU A 291 -23.05 -51.90 -20.06
CA GLU A 291 -24.39 -52.03 -20.64
C GLU A 291 -25.21 -53.13 -19.94
N SER A 292 -24.57 -54.24 -19.55
CA SER A 292 -25.24 -55.36 -18.88
C SER A 292 -25.68 -55.05 -17.44
N ARG A 293 -24.98 -54.16 -16.73
CA ARG A 293 -25.27 -53.80 -15.32
C ARG A 293 -26.25 -52.63 -15.17
N GLY A 294 -26.43 -51.84 -16.23
CA GLY A 294 -27.24 -50.62 -16.22
C GLY A 294 -26.52 -49.44 -15.54
N THR A 295 -26.60 -48.27 -16.15
CA THR A 295 -25.93 -47.03 -15.71
C THR A 295 -26.38 -46.53 -14.33
N ASN A 296 -27.61 -46.86 -13.89
CA ASN A 296 -28.15 -46.43 -12.59
C ASN A 296 -27.55 -47.17 -11.37
N ASN A 297 -26.79 -48.25 -11.57
CA ASN A 297 -26.19 -49.05 -10.49
C ASN A 297 -24.67 -48.84 -10.34
N CYS A 298 -24.13 -47.83 -11.02
CA CYS A 298 -22.70 -47.55 -11.07
C CYS A 298 -22.33 -46.40 -10.12
N PHE A 299 -21.38 -46.63 -9.20
CA PHE A 299 -20.97 -45.68 -8.16
C PHE A 299 -19.79 -44.78 -8.56
N PHE A 300 -19.19 -44.97 -9.74
CA PHE A 300 -18.09 -44.13 -10.23
C PHE A 300 -18.62 -42.80 -10.80
N ASP A 301 -17.79 -41.74 -10.80
CA ASP A 301 -18.21 -40.41 -11.25
C ASP A 301 -17.96 -40.16 -12.74
N LYS A 302 -16.87 -40.70 -13.30
CA LYS A 302 -16.52 -40.53 -14.72
C LYS A 302 -15.62 -41.67 -15.23
N ILE A 303 -15.65 -41.90 -16.55
CA ILE A 303 -14.81 -42.89 -17.24
C ILE A 303 -13.87 -42.16 -18.19
N PHE A 304 -12.60 -42.54 -18.23
CA PHE A 304 -11.65 -42.12 -19.24
C PHE A 304 -11.06 -43.37 -19.91
N TYR A 305 -10.64 -43.23 -21.16
CA TYR A 305 -9.97 -44.31 -21.90
C TYR A 305 -8.47 -44.06 -21.95
N TRP A 306 -7.69 -45.09 -21.65
CA TRP A 306 -6.26 -45.07 -21.85
C TRP A 306 -5.94 -45.29 -23.33
N ASN A 307 -5.37 -44.29 -23.98
CA ASN A 307 -4.93 -44.33 -25.37
C ASN A 307 -3.40 -44.51 -25.51
N GLY A 308 -2.68 -44.72 -24.40
CA GLY A 308 -1.22 -44.74 -24.36
C GLY A 308 -0.57 -43.36 -24.14
N GLU A 309 -1.36 -42.29 -24.00
CA GLU A 309 -0.85 -40.93 -23.83
C GLU A 309 -1.04 -40.43 -22.38
N PRO A 310 0.04 -40.07 -21.66
CA PRO A 310 -0.06 -39.58 -20.28
C PRO A 310 -0.88 -38.29 -20.10
N SER A 311 -1.05 -37.49 -21.15
CA SER A 311 -1.82 -36.23 -21.14
C SER A 311 -3.30 -36.41 -20.73
N VAL A 312 -3.83 -37.63 -20.81
CA VAL A 312 -5.16 -37.98 -20.29
C VAL A 312 -5.25 -37.77 -18.77
N PHE A 313 -4.19 -38.08 -18.01
CA PHE A 313 -4.17 -37.83 -16.55
C PHE A 313 -4.27 -36.33 -16.25
N PHE A 314 -3.56 -35.50 -17.04
CA PHE A 314 -3.65 -34.05 -16.92
C PHE A 314 -5.08 -33.56 -17.18
N ALA A 315 -5.74 -34.06 -18.22
CA ALA A 315 -7.13 -33.72 -18.52
C ALA A 315 -8.10 -34.17 -17.41
N MET A 316 -7.90 -35.33 -16.80
CA MET A 316 -8.72 -35.81 -15.67
C MET A 316 -8.63 -34.87 -14.47
N VAL A 317 -7.42 -34.44 -14.10
CA VAL A 317 -7.19 -33.47 -13.03
C VAL A 317 -7.84 -32.14 -13.35
N LYS A 318 -7.61 -31.59 -14.55
CA LYS A 318 -8.15 -30.28 -14.95
C LYS A 318 -9.65 -30.28 -15.12
N HIS A 319 -10.24 -31.40 -15.55
CA HIS A 319 -11.69 -31.59 -15.60
C HIS A 319 -12.30 -31.47 -14.21
N LEU A 320 -11.73 -32.13 -13.20
CA LEU A 320 -12.21 -32.02 -11.82
C LEU A 320 -12.02 -30.60 -11.27
N GLU A 321 -10.85 -30.01 -11.45
CA GLU A 321 -10.56 -28.64 -10.99
C GLU A 321 -11.52 -27.62 -11.60
N ASP A 322 -11.79 -27.68 -12.90
CA ASP A 322 -12.71 -26.75 -13.57
C ASP A 322 -14.15 -26.94 -13.11
N LYS A 323 -14.60 -28.19 -12.95
CA LYS A 323 -15.95 -28.50 -12.46
C LYS A 323 -16.19 -27.94 -11.06
N VAL A 324 -15.20 -28.00 -10.17
CA VAL A 324 -15.32 -27.51 -8.79
C VAL A 324 -15.17 -25.98 -8.71
N ASN A 325 -14.27 -25.38 -9.49
CA ASN A 325 -13.93 -23.96 -9.36
C ASN A 325 -14.81 -23.02 -10.20
N VAL A 326 -15.57 -23.50 -11.19
CA VAL A 326 -16.27 -22.64 -12.14
C VAL A 326 -17.21 -21.62 -11.49
N ASP A 327 -17.93 -21.99 -10.42
CA ASP A 327 -18.85 -21.08 -9.71
C ASP A 327 -18.10 -19.93 -9.02
N ASN A 328 -16.95 -20.24 -8.41
CA ASN A 328 -16.11 -19.23 -7.76
C ASN A 328 -15.51 -18.29 -8.80
N ASP A 329 -14.92 -18.86 -9.84
CA ASP A 329 -14.09 -18.14 -10.80
C ASP A 329 -14.94 -17.26 -11.74
N THR A 330 -16.12 -17.72 -12.15
CA THR A 330 -17.09 -16.90 -12.91
C THR A 330 -17.58 -15.71 -12.09
N ARG A 331 -17.93 -15.91 -10.81
CA ARG A 331 -18.43 -14.84 -9.93
C ARG A 331 -17.34 -13.82 -9.56
N LEU A 332 -16.13 -14.28 -9.23
CA LEU A 332 -15.06 -13.40 -8.76
C LEU A 332 -14.42 -12.59 -9.89
N ALA A 333 -14.20 -13.19 -11.05
CA ALA A 333 -13.40 -12.58 -12.11
C ALA A 333 -14.02 -12.68 -13.51
N LEU A 334 -15.30 -13.06 -13.64
CA LEU A 334 -15.96 -13.25 -14.93
C LEU A 334 -15.23 -14.25 -15.84
N VAL A 335 -14.59 -15.27 -15.24
CA VAL A 335 -13.88 -16.30 -16.00
C VAL A 335 -14.86 -16.99 -16.96
N ARG A 336 -14.44 -17.14 -18.21
CA ARG A 336 -15.29 -17.66 -19.28
C ARG A 336 -15.41 -19.17 -19.29
N VAL A 337 -16.47 -19.69 -19.88
CA VAL A 337 -16.78 -21.12 -19.95
C VAL A 337 -16.85 -21.62 -21.39
N ILE A 338 -16.14 -22.71 -21.67
CA ILE A 338 -16.24 -23.51 -22.90
C ILE A 338 -17.04 -24.75 -22.56
N LEU A 339 -18.19 -24.94 -23.22
CA LEU A 339 -19.01 -26.15 -23.04
C LEU A 339 -18.67 -27.17 -24.12
N VAL A 340 -18.32 -28.38 -23.71
CA VAL A 340 -18.13 -29.54 -24.58
C VAL A 340 -19.26 -30.53 -24.31
N VAL A 341 -19.99 -30.94 -25.33
CA VAL A 341 -21.07 -31.92 -25.24
C VAL A 341 -20.67 -33.15 -26.02
N GLU A 342 -20.27 -34.19 -25.29
CA GLU A 342 -19.74 -35.45 -25.82
C GLU A 342 -20.06 -36.58 -24.85
N ASP A 343 -20.77 -37.59 -25.32
CA ASP A 343 -21.15 -38.77 -24.53
C ASP A 343 -20.10 -39.89 -24.60
N SER A 344 -19.29 -39.94 -25.67
CA SER A 344 -18.31 -41.01 -25.90
C SER A 344 -17.05 -40.85 -25.04
N PRO A 345 -16.78 -41.78 -24.09
CA PRO A 345 -15.57 -41.72 -23.26
C PRO A 345 -14.27 -41.79 -24.04
N ARG A 346 -14.27 -42.48 -25.18
CA ARG A 346 -13.09 -42.53 -26.05
C ARG A 346 -12.78 -41.18 -26.68
N TYR A 347 -13.83 -40.47 -27.09
CA TYR A 347 -13.63 -39.23 -27.82
C TYR A 347 -13.23 -38.10 -26.88
N TYR A 348 -13.94 -37.88 -25.76
CA TYR A 348 -13.54 -36.82 -24.83
C TYR A 348 -12.20 -37.10 -24.14
N SER A 349 -11.79 -38.36 -23.96
CA SER A 349 -10.46 -38.68 -23.42
C SER A 349 -9.33 -38.27 -24.36
N ARG A 350 -9.56 -38.25 -25.68
CA ARG A 350 -8.63 -37.70 -26.68
C ARG A 350 -8.76 -36.18 -26.82
N TYR A 351 -9.97 -35.67 -26.68
CA TYR A 351 -10.32 -34.29 -27.02
C TYR A 351 -9.99 -33.29 -25.91
N LEU A 352 -10.24 -33.64 -24.65
CA LEU A 352 -9.97 -32.75 -23.51
C LEU A 352 -8.49 -32.39 -23.34
N PRO A 353 -7.52 -33.33 -23.42
CA PRO A 353 -6.09 -32.97 -23.36
C PRO A 353 -5.72 -31.92 -24.41
N LEU A 354 -6.18 -32.12 -25.64
CA LEU A 354 -5.97 -31.18 -26.74
C LEU A 354 -6.53 -29.79 -26.42
N LEU A 355 -7.79 -29.71 -25.98
CA LEU A 355 -8.40 -28.41 -25.64
C LEU A 355 -7.66 -27.70 -24.50
N TYR A 356 -7.29 -28.43 -23.44
CA TYR A 356 -6.55 -27.84 -22.32
C TYR A 356 -5.20 -27.29 -22.77
N SER A 357 -4.46 -28.03 -23.61
CA SER A 357 -3.17 -27.56 -24.16
C SER A 357 -3.33 -26.25 -24.93
N ILE A 358 -4.33 -26.16 -25.83
CA ILE A 358 -4.59 -24.98 -26.64
C ILE A 358 -4.97 -23.78 -25.77
N VAL A 359 -5.90 -23.96 -24.82
CA VAL A 359 -6.37 -22.85 -23.96
C VAL A 359 -5.23 -22.32 -23.08
N MET A 360 -4.41 -23.20 -22.51
CA MET A 360 -3.28 -22.78 -21.66
C MET A 360 -2.18 -22.09 -22.46
N GLU A 361 -1.78 -22.63 -23.62
CA GLU A 361 -0.76 -22.02 -24.47
C GLU A 361 -1.15 -20.60 -24.89
N GLN A 362 -2.41 -20.40 -25.28
CA GLN A 362 -2.91 -19.08 -25.68
C GLN A 362 -2.98 -18.10 -24.51
N THR A 363 -3.35 -18.57 -23.32
CA THR A 363 -3.35 -17.73 -22.11
C THR A 363 -1.93 -17.27 -21.76
N LYS A 364 -0.93 -18.16 -21.89
CA LYS A 364 0.48 -17.87 -21.60
C LYS A 364 1.04 -16.76 -22.49
N ARG A 365 0.79 -16.81 -23.81
CA ARG A 365 1.29 -15.82 -24.77
C ARG A 365 0.91 -14.38 -24.41
N ILE A 366 -0.28 -14.17 -23.84
CA ILE A 366 -0.76 -12.84 -23.43
C ILE A 366 -0.02 -12.31 -22.20
N ILE A 367 0.36 -13.22 -21.31
CA ILE A 367 0.97 -12.89 -20.04
C ILE A 367 2.45 -12.50 -20.23
N ASP A 368 3.15 -13.18 -21.14
CA ASP A 368 4.56 -12.91 -21.45
C ASP A 368 4.76 -11.54 -22.13
N ASP A 369 3.76 -11.03 -22.85
CA ASP A 369 3.84 -9.72 -23.53
C ASP A 369 3.66 -8.50 -22.59
N VAL A 370 3.20 -8.69 -21.34
CA VAL A 370 2.67 -7.59 -20.50
C VAL A 370 3.43 -7.37 -19.18
N THR A 371 4.04 -8.41 -18.60
CA THR A 371 4.56 -8.33 -17.21
C THR A 371 5.92 -8.99 -17.04
N THR A 372 6.83 -8.31 -16.33
CA THR A 372 8.19 -8.80 -15.97
C THR A 372 8.22 -9.66 -14.69
N ASP A 373 7.15 -9.69 -13.90
CA ASP A 373 7.07 -10.47 -12.65
C ASP A 373 6.54 -11.90 -12.89
N GLU A 374 7.43 -12.88 -12.78
CA GLU A 374 7.14 -14.31 -12.97
C GLU A 374 6.07 -14.89 -12.02
N LEU A 375 5.99 -14.42 -10.77
CA LEU A 375 4.96 -14.89 -9.83
C LEU A 375 3.57 -14.41 -10.25
N TYR A 376 3.50 -13.16 -10.72
CA TYR A 376 2.24 -12.60 -11.21
C TYR A 376 1.78 -13.26 -12.52
N LYS A 377 2.72 -13.73 -13.36
CA LYS A 377 2.40 -14.53 -14.55
C LYS A 377 1.65 -15.82 -14.19
N VAL A 378 2.12 -16.56 -13.18
CA VAL A 378 1.49 -17.81 -12.72
C VAL A 378 0.09 -17.57 -12.18
N LEU A 379 -0.15 -16.45 -11.50
CA LEU A 379 -1.47 -16.07 -11.00
C LEU A 379 -2.45 -15.78 -12.13
N LYS A 380 -2.02 -15.05 -13.16
CA LYS A 380 -2.85 -14.73 -14.34
C LYS A 380 -3.31 -15.99 -15.11
N LEU A 381 -2.50 -17.06 -15.16
CA LEU A 381 -2.89 -18.33 -15.79
C LEU A 381 -4.14 -18.96 -15.16
N ARG A 382 -4.45 -18.65 -13.89
CA ARG A 382 -5.67 -19.15 -13.22
C ARG A 382 -6.95 -18.56 -13.81
N GLY A 383 -6.85 -17.38 -14.43
CA GLY A 383 -7.93 -16.72 -15.16
C GLY A 383 -8.27 -17.35 -16.51
N ARG A 384 -7.63 -18.47 -16.90
CA ARG A 384 -7.96 -19.18 -18.15
C ARG A 384 -9.45 -19.58 -18.19
N PRO A 385 -10.07 -19.63 -19.38
CA PRO A 385 -11.39 -20.20 -19.55
C PRO A 385 -11.51 -21.61 -18.96
N LYS A 386 -12.63 -21.91 -18.31
CA LYS A 386 -12.96 -23.23 -17.77
C LYS A 386 -13.61 -24.08 -18.85
N ILE A 387 -13.24 -25.35 -18.91
CA ILE A 387 -13.84 -26.31 -19.84
C ILE A 387 -14.78 -27.20 -19.04
N LEU A 388 -16.06 -27.21 -19.40
CA LEU A 388 -17.07 -28.07 -18.81
C LEU A 388 -17.52 -29.12 -19.81
N LEU A 389 -17.64 -30.37 -19.37
CA LEU A 389 -18.08 -31.50 -20.18
C LEU A 389 -19.50 -31.90 -19.76
N ALA A 390 -20.43 -31.94 -20.71
CA ALA A 390 -21.75 -32.51 -20.56
C ALA A 390 -21.89 -33.79 -21.41
N SER A 391 -22.62 -34.77 -20.88
CA SER A 391 -22.76 -36.10 -21.53
C SER A 391 -24.13 -36.27 -22.19
N ASN A 392 -25.10 -35.40 -21.90
CA ASN A 392 -26.45 -35.48 -22.45
C ASN A 392 -27.06 -34.08 -22.64
N TYR A 393 -28.22 -34.05 -23.32
CA TYR A 393 -28.92 -32.80 -23.64
C TYR A 393 -29.33 -32.02 -22.40
N GLU A 394 -29.83 -32.69 -21.37
CA GLU A 394 -30.32 -32.07 -20.14
C GLU A 394 -29.18 -31.39 -19.36
N GLU A 395 -28.08 -32.11 -19.12
CA GLU A 395 -26.88 -31.58 -18.47
C GLU A 395 -26.30 -30.38 -19.25
N ALA A 396 -26.27 -30.46 -20.58
CA ALA A 396 -25.81 -29.35 -21.42
C ALA A 396 -26.71 -28.11 -21.27
N MET A 397 -28.03 -28.27 -21.27
CA MET A 397 -28.96 -27.15 -21.08
C MET A 397 -28.88 -26.54 -19.67
N ASP A 398 -28.68 -27.37 -18.64
CA ASP A 398 -28.51 -26.88 -17.27
C ASP A 398 -27.26 -26.01 -17.14
N LEU A 399 -26.14 -26.43 -17.74
CA LEU A 399 -24.91 -25.64 -17.78
C LEU A 399 -25.07 -24.35 -18.59
N VAL A 400 -25.76 -24.40 -19.74
CA VAL A 400 -26.05 -23.19 -20.53
C VAL A 400 -26.91 -22.20 -19.75
N ASN A 401 -27.95 -22.68 -19.06
CA ASN A 401 -28.83 -21.83 -18.27
C ASN A 401 -28.05 -21.20 -17.09
N LYS A 402 -27.23 -21.98 -16.40
CA LYS A 402 -26.47 -21.54 -15.22
C LYS A 402 -25.36 -20.53 -15.58
N TYR A 403 -24.67 -20.72 -16.70
CA TYR A 403 -23.49 -19.92 -17.08
C TYR A 403 -23.67 -19.08 -18.34
N SER A 404 -24.91 -18.82 -18.77
CA SER A 404 -25.23 -18.13 -20.03
C SER A 404 -24.44 -16.84 -20.28
N GLU A 405 -24.20 -16.03 -19.24
CA GLU A 405 -23.45 -14.76 -19.31
C GLU A 405 -21.93 -14.95 -19.46
N TYR A 406 -21.42 -16.13 -19.11
CA TYR A 406 -20.00 -16.48 -19.12
C TYR A 406 -19.62 -17.40 -20.28
N MET A 407 -20.61 -17.86 -21.06
CA MET A 407 -20.42 -18.75 -22.20
C MET A 407 -19.59 -18.08 -23.29
N LEU A 408 -18.50 -18.74 -23.66
CA LEU A 408 -17.59 -18.29 -24.70
C LEU A 408 -17.83 -19.03 -26.01
N CYS A 409 -17.94 -20.36 -25.96
CA CYS A 409 -18.32 -21.18 -27.11
C CYS A 409 -18.90 -22.52 -26.64
N MET A 410 -19.58 -23.20 -27.57
CA MET A 410 -20.08 -24.56 -27.38
C MET A 410 -19.54 -25.47 -28.47
N ILE A 411 -19.07 -26.65 -28.09
CA ILE A 411 -18.63 -27.73 -28.98
C ILE A 411 -19.53 -28.92 -28.71
N SER A 412 -20.28 -29.37 -29.72
CA SER A 412 -21.29 -30.42 -29.54
C SER A 412 -21.12 -31.51 -30.58
N ASP A 413 -21.22 -32.78 -30.15
CA ASP A 413 -21.49 -33.89 -31.08
C ASP A 413 -22.92 -33.77 -31.66
N VAL A 414 -23.24 -34.58 -32.66
CA VAL A 414 -24.58 -34.64 -33.26
C VAL A 414 -25.48 -35.66 -32.54
N LYS A 415 -24.92 -36.79 -32.11
CA LYS A 415 -25.65 -37.93 -31.54
C LYS A 415 -25.28 -38.12 -30.08
N PHE A 416 -26.25 -37.93 -29.19
CA PHE A 416 -26.15 -38.23 -27.76
C PHE A 416 -27.55 -38.39 -27.15
N GLU A 417 -27.64 -38.69 -25.87
CA GLU A 417 -28.91 -38.91 -25.18
C GLU A 417 -29.73 -37.64 -24.97
N LYS A 418 -31.04 -37.75 -25.17
CA LYS A 418 -32.04 -36.72 -24.83
C LYS A 418 -33.24 -37.41 -24.19
N LYS A 419 -33.63 -36.97 -22.99
CA LYS A 419 -34.68 -37.61 -22.16
C LYS A 419 -34.42 -39.11 -21.93
N GLY A 420 -33.16 -39.47 -21.68
CA GLY A 420 -32.73 -40.87 -21.46
C GLY A 420 -32.86 -41.79 -22.67
N LYS A 421 -33.00 -41.25 -23.89
CA LYS A 421 -32.97 -42.02 -25.15
C LYS A 421 -31.95 -41.44 -26.12
N THR A 422 -31.17 -42.30 -26.75
CA THR A 422 -30.20 -41.90 -27.79
C THR A 422 -30.92 -41.23 -28.96
N CYS A 423 -30.55 -39.99 -29.29
CA CYS A 423 -31.17 -39.23 -30.37
C CYS A 423 -30.13 -38.81 -31.41
N ALA A 424 -30.29 -39.28 -32.66
CA ALA A 424 -29.37 -38.98 -33.76
C ALA A 424 -29.36 -37.51 -34.21
N LYS A 425 -30.26 -36.67 -33.70
CA LYS A 425 -30.33 -35.23 -33.99
C LYS A 425 -30.25 -34.39 -32.72
N ALA A 426 -29.76 -34.96 -31.61
CA ALA A 426 -29.69 -34.30 -30.31
C ALA A 426 -28.89 -33.00 -30.37
N GLY A 427 -27.71 -33.04 -31.02
CA GLY A 427 -26.83 -31.89 -31.20
C GLY A 427 -27.51 -30.75 -31.96
N PHE A 428 -28.17 -31.03 -33.08
CA PHE A 428 -28.90 -30.01 -33.84
C PHE A 428 -30.04 -29.38 -33.03
N HIS A 429 -30.77 -30.18 -32.24
CA HIS A 429 -31.78 -29.65 -31.34
C HIS A 429 -31.18 -28.76 -30.27
N LEU A 430 -30.03 -29.13 -29.69
CA LEU A 430 -29.32 -28.35 -28.69
C LEU A 430 -28.88 -27.01 -29.28
N VAL A 431 -28.22 -27.03 -30.44
CA VAL A 431 -27.77 -25.83 -31.15
C VAL A 431 -28.93 -24.87 -31.41
N LYS A 432 -30.08 -25.38 -31.85
CA LYS A 432 -31.28 -24.57 -32.09
C LYS A 432 -31.82 -23.93 -30.79
N SER A 433 -31.85 -24.68 -29.69
CA SER A 433 -32.29 -24.17 -28.39
C SER A 433 -31.32 -23.12 -27.84
N VAL A 434 -30.01 -23.38 -27.91
CA VAL A 434 -28.97 -22.46 -27.45
C VAL A 434 -28.98 -21.19 -28.30
N ARG A 435 -29.11 -21.25 -29.62
CA ARG A 435 -29.22 -20.07 -30.50
C ARG A 435 -30.44 -19.19 -30.19
N ASN A 436 -31.54 -19.77 -29.73
CA ASN A 436 -32.72 -18.99 -29.33
C ASN A 436 -32.45 -18.14 -28.08
N GLN A 437 -31.62 -18.64 -27.16
CA GLN A 437 -31.22 -17.92 -25.94
C GLN A 437 -30.01 -16.99 -26.18
N LEU A 438 -28.99 -17.51 -26.87
CA LEU A 438 -27.69 -16.87 -27.13
C LEU A 438 -27.47 -16.77 -28.65
N LYS A 439 -28.00 -15.70 -29.25
CA LYS A 439 -28.02 -15.52 -30.71
C LYS A 439 -26.63 -15.51 -31.35
N ASP A 440 -25.61 -14.98 -30.68
CA ASP A 440 -24.27 -14.76 -31.25
C ASP A 440 -23.21 -15.74 -30.74
N LEU A 441 -23.57 -16.75 -29.93
CA LEU A 441 -22.60 -17.71 -29.39
C LEU A 441 -21.91 -18.49 -30.54
N PRO A 442 -20.57 -18.53 -30.57
CA PRO A 442 -19.82 -19.41 -31.47
C PRO A 442 -20.06 -20.88 -31.12
N ILE A 443 -20.43 -21.68 -32.12
CA ILE A 443 -20.74 -23.10 -31.93
C ILE A 443 -20.01 -23.95 -32.97
N ILE A 444 -19.35 -25.01 -32.49
CA ILE A 444 -18.80 -26.10 -33.30
C ILE A 444 -19.74 -27.30 -33.20
N ILE A 445 -20.13 -27.84 -34.36
CA ILE A 445 -20.77 -29.15 -34.46
C ILE A 445 -19.73 -30.14 -34.97
N GLN A 446 -19.53 -31.23 -34.23
CA GLN A 446 -18.63 -32.31 -34.59
C GLN A 446 -19.41 -33.54 -35.00
N SER A 447 -18.96 -34.23 -36.05
CA SER A 447 -19.59 -35.45 -36.55
C SER A 447 -18.56 -36.26 -37.33
N SER A 448 -18.66 -37.59 -37.29
CA SER A 448 -17.93 -38.47 -38.21
C SER A 448 -18.60 -38.59 -39.59
N ASP A 449 -19.85 -38.13 -39.69
CA ASP A 449 -20.65 -38.11 -40.92
C ASP A 449 -20.62 -36.70 -41.54
N ILE A 450 -20.08 -36.61 -42.76
CA ILE A 450 -19.88 -35.37 -43.52
C ILE A 450 -21.22 -34.78 -43.98
N GLU A 451 -22.27 -35.57 -44.14
CA GLU A 451 -23.60 -35.07 -44.56
C GLU A 451 -24.20 -34.08 -43.54
N ASN A 452 -23.73 -34.15 -42.29
CA ASN A 452 -24.13 -33.22 -41.23
C ASN A 452 -23.54 -31.81 -41.40
N ALA A 453 -22.57 -31.61 -42.30
CA ALA A 453 -22.00 -30.30 -42.61
C ALA A 453 -23.05 -29.33 -43.18
N ALA A 454 -23.95 -29.82 -44.04
CA ALA A 454 -25.02 -29.00 -44.62
C ALA A 454 -25.97 -28.44 -43.54
N LYS A 455 -26.37 -29.28 -42.58
CA LYS A 455 -27.21 -28.87 -41.44
C LYS A 455 -26.48 -27.94 -40.48
N ALA A 456 -25.17 -28.14 -40.27
CA ALA A 456 -24.37 -27.22 -39.47
C ALA A 456 -24.31 -25.83 -40.11
N TYR A 457 -24.16 -25.77 -41.44
CA TYR A 457 -24.20 -24.51 -42.20
C TYR A 457 -25.56 -23.81 -42.09
N GLU A 458 -26.68 -24.55 -42.20
CA GLU A 458 -28.03 -24.01 -41.98
C GLU A 458 -28.20 -23.38 -40.59
N LEU A 459 -27.57 -23.98 -39.56
CA LEU A 459 -27.57 -23.48 -38.18
C LEU A 459 -26.48 -22.41 -37.93
N LYS A 460 -25.82 -21.92 -38.97
CA LYS A 460 -24.70 -20.96 -38.90
C LYS A 460 -23.61 -21.39 -37.92
N SER A 461 -23.33 -22.69 -37.86
CA SER A 461 -22.35 -23.28 -36.95
C SER A 461 -21.15 -23.80 -37.73
N THR A 462 -19.97 -23.81 -37.11
CA THR A 462 -18.77 -24.36 -37.75
C THR A 462 -18.83 -25.88 -37.68
N PHE A 463 -18.62 -26.56 -38.80
CA PHE A 463 -18.56 -28.01 -38.86
C PHE A 463 -17.12 -28.49 -38.78
N ILE A 464 -16.85 -29.50 -37.96
CA ILE A 464 -15.55 -30.16 -37.89
C ILE A 464 -15.74 -31.67 -37.99
N ASP A 465 -15.05 -32.30 -38.93
CA ASP A 465 -15.05 -33.76 -39.10
C ASP A 465 -14.16 -34.42 -38.04
N LYS A 466 -14.73 -35.38 -37.29
CA LYS A 466 -14.03 -36.16 -36.25
C LYS A 466 -12.89 -37.03 -36.82
N ASN A 467 -12.95 -37.36 -38.11
CA ASN A 467 -11.97 -38.17 -38.82
C ASN A 467 -10.92 -37.33 -39.57
N SER A 468 -11.01 -35.99 -39.52
CA SER A 468 -10.05 -35.12 -40.21
C SER A 468 -8.63 -35.31 -39.67
N GLU A 469 -7.65 -35.40 -40.56
CA GLU A 469 -6.22 -35.39 -40.22
C GLU A 469 -5.77 -34.03 -39.66
N THR A 470 -6.52 -32.95 -39.91
CA THR A 470 -6.22 -31.58 -39.47
C THR A 470 -7.03 -31.11 -38.25
N LEU A 471 -7.77 -32.01 -37.59
CA LEU A 471 -8.68 -31.70 -36.47
C LEU A 471 -8.09 -30.71 -35.44
N THR A 472 -6.84 -30.95 -35.03
CA THR A 472 -6.11 -30.10 -34.08
C THR A 472 -5.90 -28.67 -34.58
N ALA A 473 -5.51 -28.50 -35.85
CA ALA A 473 -5.29 -27.20 -36.46
C ALA A 473 -6.61 -26.43 -36.60
N ASP A 474 -7.68 -27.12 -36.96
CA ASP A 474 -9.01 -26.53 -37.15
C ASP A 474 -9.58 -25.99 -35.83
N ILE A 475 -9.46 -26.76 -34.75
CA ILE A 475 -9.88 -26.33 -33.40
C ILE A 475 -9.00 -25.19 -32.89
N ARG A 476 -7.68 -25.26 -33.10
CA ARG A 476 -6.75 -24.21 -32.71
C ARG A 476 -7.08 -22.90 -33.44
N SER A 477 -7.38 -22.97 -34.74
CA SER A 477 -7.80 -21.82 -35.55
C SER A 477 -9.10 -21.22 -35.03
N PHE A 478 -10.11 -22.07 -34.75
CA PHE A 478 -11.38 -21.63 -34.18
C PHE A 478 -11.20 -20.94 -32.82
N ILE A 479 -10.51 -21.60 -31.88
CA ILE A 479 -10.21 -21.05 -30.56
C ILE A 479 -9.48 -19.72 -30.71
N SER A 480 -8.39 -19.67 -31.49
CA SER A 480 -7.63 -18.43 -31.68
C SER A 480 -8.49 -17.29 -32.25
N HIS A 481 -9.42 -17.60 -33.17
CA HIS A 481 -10.28 -16.60 -33.79
C HIS A 481 -11.31 -16.02 -32.81
N TYR A 482 -11.94 -16.88 -31.99
CA TYR A 482 -13.05 -16.47 -31.12
C TYR A 482 -12.64 -16.08 -29.70
N LEU A 483 -11.46 -16.52 -29.23
CA LEU A 483 -10.97 -16.16 -27.90
C LEU A 483 -10.22 -14.81 -27.86
N GLY A 484 -9.89 -14.22 -29.01
CA GLY A 484 -9.22 -12.91 -29.06
C GLY A 484 -7.88 -12.88 -28.32
N PHE A 485 -7.21 -14.03 -28.22
CA PHE A 485 -5.94 -14.17 -27.52
C PHE A 485 -4.79 -13.58 -28.36
N GLY A 486 -4.06 -12.61 -27.79
CA GLY A 486 -2.96 -11.88 -28.45
C GLY A 486 -3.22 -10.38 -28.61
N ASN A 487 -2.80 -9.81 -29.75
CA ASN A 487 -3.12 -8.43 -30.11
C ASN A 487 -4.63 -8.29 -30.35
N PHE A 488 -5.23 -7.16 -29.97
CA PHE A 488 -6.62 -6.89 -30.32
C PHE A 488 -6.70 -6.60 -31.82
N ILE A 489 -7.40 -7.43 -32.56
CA ILE A 489 -7.60 -7.22 -33.99
C ILE A 489 -8.99 -6.61 -34.17
N TYR A 490 -9.05 -5.35 -34.58
CA TYR A 490 -10.30 -4.72 -34.99
C TYR A 490 -10.73 -5.32 -36.33
N ARG A 491 -11.97 -5.84 -36.38
CA ARG A 491 -12.55 -6.50 -37.56
C ARG A 491 -13.87 -5.85 -37.92
N ASN A 492 -14.22 -5.91 -39.21
CA ASN A 492 -15.57 -5.59 -39.67
C ASN A 492 -16.50 -6.81 -39.49
N PRO A 493 -17.83 -6.66 -39.67
CA PRO A 493 -18.77 -7.78 -39.59
C PRO A 493 -18.48 -8.94 -40.57
N ASP A 494 -17.80 -8.65 -41.68
CA ASP A 494 -17.37 -9.65 -42.68
C ASP A 494 -16.05 -10.37 -42.31
N GLY A 495 -15.44 -10.04 -41.17
CA GLY A 495 -14.22 -10.66 -40.67
C GLY A 495 -12.90 -10.10 -41.19
N ARG A 496 -12.91 -9.07 -42.05
CA ARG A 496 -11.70 -8.37 -42.53
C ARG A 496 -11.05 -7.57 -41.41
N GLU A 497 -9.73 -7.59 -41.37
CA GLU A 497 -8.91 -6.89 -40.38
C GLU A 497 -8.77 -5.40 -40.73
N ILE A 498 -8.96 -4.53 -39.75
CA ILE A 498 -8.93 -3.06 -39.88
C ILE A 498 -7.66 -2.50 -39.24
N ALA A 499 -7.38 -2.91 -38.00
CA ALA A 499 -6.24 -2.45 -37.20
C ALA A 499 -5.87 -3.49 -36.15
N ILE A 500 -4.64 -3.41 -35.64
CA ILE A 500 -4.09 -4.32 -34.64
C ILE A 500 -3.56 -3.49 -33.48
N ALA A 501 -4.05 -3.73 -32.26
CA ALA A 501 -3.55 -3.10 -31.04
C ALA A 501 -2.81 -4.11 -30.16
N ARG A 502 -1.54 -3.84 -29.88
CA ARG A 502 -0.66 -4.64 -29.03
C ARG A 502 -0.73 -4.20 -27.57
N THR A 503 -0.81 -2.88 -27.36
CA THR A 503 -0.84 -2.23 -26.05
C THR A 503 -2.20 -1.59 -25.77
N LEU A 504 -2.50 -1.30 -24.50
CA LEU A 504 -3.71 -0.55 -24.12
C LEU A 504 -3.73 0.86 -24.73
N LYS A 505 -2.55 1.47 -24.93
CA LYS A 505 -2.39 2.77 -25.57
C LYS A 505 -2.71 2.73 -27.07
N GLU A 506 -2.23 1.72 -27.77
CA GLU A 506 -2.61 1.48 -29.18
C GLU A 506 -4.11 1.19 -29.29
N PHE A 507 -4.66 0.40 -28.35
CA PHE A 507 -6.09 0.11 -28.30
C PHE A 507 -6.91 1.39 -28.15
N GLU A 508 -6.57 2.27 -27.21
CA GLU A 508 -7.23 3.57 -27.05
C GLU A 508 -7.11 4.44 -28.31
N THR A 509 -5.91 4.48 -28.92
CA THR A 509 -5.65 5.28 -30.12
C THR A 509 -6.48 4.82 -31.31
N HIS A 510 -6.54 3.51 -31.54
CA HIS A 510 -7.34 2.92 -32.62
C HIS A 510 -8.84 3.09 -32.36
N LEU A 511 -9.29 2.91 -31.11
CA LEU A 511 -10.70 3.04 -30.73
C LEU A 511 -11.30 4.41 -31.11
N ARG A 512 -10.50 5.47 -31.11
CA ARG A 512 -10.91 6.82 -31.56
C ARG A 512 -11.27 6.88 -33.05
N ASN A 513 -10.65 6.04 -33.87
CA ASN A 513 -10.67 6.15 -35.33
C ASN A 513 -11.38 4.96 -36.05
N ILE A 514 -11.73 3.88 -35.35
CA ILE A 514 -12.38 2.72 -35.98
C ILE A 514 -13.80 3.03 -36.48
N PRO A 515 -14.26 2.34 -37.55
CA PRO A 515 -15.65 2.43 -38.01
C PRO A 515 -16.68 1.94 -36.97
N ASP A 516 -17.86 2.55 -36.96
CA ASP A 516 -18.96 2.22 -36.03
C ASP A 516 -19.42 0.75 -36.15
N GLU A 517 -19.41 0.19 -37.36
CA GLU A 517 -19.77 -1.22 -37.60
C GLU A 517 -18.84 -2.19 -36.85
N SER A 518 -17.54 -1.86 -36.79
CA SER A 518 -16.54 -2.64 -36.06
C SER A 518 -16.77 -2.51 -34.55
N LEU A 519 -17.05 -1.29 -34.07
CA LEU A 519 -17.34 -1.03 -32.66
C LEU A 519 -18.55 -1.84 -32.17
N ILE A 520 -19.64 -1.85 -32.92
CA ILE A 520 -20.85 -2.64 -32.62
C ILE A 520 -20.53 -4.13 -32.67
N TYR A 521 -19.79 -4.58 -33.68
CA TYR A 521 -19.40 -5.98 -33.86
C TYR A 521 -18.64 -6.53 -32.64
N HIS A 522 -17.63 -5.79 -32.16
CA HIS A 522 -16.83 -6.19 -30.99
C HIS A 522 -17.57 -6.03 -29.66
N SER A 523 -18.42 -5.00 -29.53
CA SER A 523 -19.21 -4.77 -28.32
C SER A 523 -20.28 -5.86 -28.12
N ARG A 524 -21.00 -6.26 -29.18
CA ARG A 524 -22.03 -7.33 -29.09
C ARG A 524 -21.45 -8.67 -28.66
N ARG A 525 -20.19 -8.94 -29.00
CA ARG A 525 -19.50 -10.20 -28.71
C ARG A 525 -18.61 -10.13 -27.46
N ASN A 526 -18.66 -9.03 -26.70
CA ASN A 526 -17.84 -8.83 -25.50
C ASN A 526 -16.32 -8.95 -25.76
N HIS A 527 -15.85 -8.68 -26.98
CA HIS A 527 -14.43 -8.81 -27.32
C HIS A 527 -13.57 -7.84 -26.50
N PHE A 528 -14.07 -6.64 -26.19
CA PHE A 528 -13.34 -5.64 -25.40
C PHE A 528 -13.11 -6.08 -23.95
N SER A 529 -14.17 -6.55 -23.26
CA SER A 529 -14.05 -7.04 -21.89
C SER A 529 -13.19 -8.31 -21.82
N LEU A 530 -13.31 -9.20 -22.82
CA LEU A 530 -12.48 -10.41 -22.93
C LEU A 530 -10.99 -10.07 -23.05
N TRP A 531 -10.64 -9.14 -23.93
CA TRP A 531 -9.26 -8.75 -24.18
C TRP A 531 -8.61 -8.05 -22.98
N LEU A 532 -9.37 -7.20 -22.27
CA LEU A 532 -8.90 -6.51 -21.07
C LEU A 532 -8.75 -7.48 -19.88
N MET A 533 -9.68 -8.43 -19.73
CA MET A 533 -9.61 -9.49 -18.73
C MET A 533 -8.33 -10.33 -18.92
N ALA A 534 -8.03 -10.71 -20.15
CA ALA A 534 -6.84 -11.50 -20.47
C ALA A 534 -5.52 -10.77 -20.14
N ARG A 535 -5.50 -9.43 -20.18
CA ARG A 535 -4.34 -8.61 -19.78
C ARG A 535 -4.28 -8.30 -18.27
N GLY A 536 -5.33 -8.64 -17.52
CA GLY A 536 -5.42 -8.45 -16.08
C GLY A 536 -6.07 -7.14 -15.64
N GLU A 537 -6.75 -6.42 -16.54
CA GLU A 537 -7.50 -5.21 -16.20
C GLU A 537 -8.94 -5.57 -15.77
N ILE A 538 -9.05 -6.29 -14.64
CA ILE A 538 -10.28 -6.97 -14.18
C ILE A 538 -11.41 -5.96 -13.90
N GLN A 539 -11.10 -4.85 -13.23
CA GLN A 539 -12.10 -3.84 -12.87
C GLN A 539 -12.78 -3.25 -14.10
N VAL A 540 -11.99 -2.87 -15.11
CA VAL A 540 -12.52 -2.37 -16.39
C VAL A 540 -13.31 -3.46 -17.10
N ALA A 541 -12.78 -4.68 -17.17
CA ALA A 541 -13.46 -5.80 -17.82
C ALA A 541 -14.83 -6.08 -17.19
N LYS A 542 -14.97 -5.95 -15.86
CA LYS A 542 -16.26 -6.09 -15.15
C LYS A 542 -17.25 -4.99 -15.48
N ILE A 543 -16.82 -3.73 -15.46
CA ILE A 543 -17.68 -2.59 -15.79
C ILE A 543 -18.20 -2.74 -17.23
N LEU A 544 -17.31 -3.10 -18.16
CA LEU A 544 -17.66 -3.29 -19.57
C LEU A 544 -18.51 -4.54 -19.80
N GLY A 545 -18.22 -5.64 -19.09
CA GLY A 545 -18.95 -6.91 -19.23
C GLY A 545 -20.41 -6.83 -18.80
N ASN A 546 -20.75 -5.90 -17.90
CA ASN A 546 -22.11 -5.69 -17.40
C ASN A 546 -22.95 -4.74 -18.26
N LYS A 547 -22.39 -4.16 -19.33
CA LYS A 547 -23.07 -3.23 -20.23
C LYS A 547 -23.36 -3.89 -21.57
N LYS A 548 -24.61 -3.85 -22.01
CA LYS A 548 -25.03 -4.38 -23.31
C LYS A 548 -25.07 -3.27 -24.34
N VAL A 549 -24.93 -3.63 -25.62
CA VAL A 549 -25.09 -2.68 -26.74
C VAL A 549 -26.48 -2.05 -26.76
N SER A 550 -27.49 -2.72 -26.20
CA SER A 550 -28.85 -2.19 -26.03
C SER A 550 -28.96 -1.03 -25.03
N ASP A 551 -27.94 -0.81 -24.20
CA ASP A 551 -27.95 0.22 -23.15
C ASP A 551 -27.52 1.60 -23.68
N PHE A 552 -27.22 1.71 -24.98
CA PHE A 552 -26.73 2.91 -25.65
C PHE A 552 -27.61 3.22 -26.86
N GLU A 553 -27.91 4.51 -27.09
CA GLU A 553 -28.75 4.94 -28.21
C GLU A 553 -27.95 5.01 -29.52
N THR A 554 -26.68 5.40 -29.43
CA THR A 554 -25.80 5.59 -30.58
C THR A 554 -24.45 4.86 -30.44
N PRO A 555 -23.80 4.48 -31.56
CA PRO A 555 -22.44 3.92 -31.53
C PRO A 555 -21.39 4.92 -30.98
N ALA A 556 -21.64 6.22 -31.15
CA ALA A 556 -20.77 7.27 -30.61
C ALA A 556 -20.72 7.24 -29.07
N GLU A 557 -21.86 7.04 -28.40
CA GLU A 557 -21.92 6.89 -26.94
C GLU A 557 -21.11 5.68 -26.45
N ILE A 558 -21.14 4.56 -27.17
CA ILE A 558 -20.34 3.38 -26.83
C ILE A 558 -18.84 3.72 -26.87
N ARG A 559 -18.41 4.46 -27.91
CA ARG A 559 -17.01 4.88 -28.08
C ARG A 559 -16.59 5.80 -26.94
N GLU A 560 -17.37 6.83 -26.64
CA GLU A 560 -17.08 7.77 -25.55
C GLU A 560 -17.08 7.07 -24.19
N PHE A 561 -18.04 6.17 -23.96
CA PHE A 561 -18.09 5.37 -22.73
C PHE A 561 -16.82 4.52 -22.55
N LEU A 562 -16.39 3.79 -23.59
CA LEU A 562 -15.18 2.97 -23.54
C LEU A 562 -13.93 3.83 -23.29
N LEU A 563 -13.78 4.94 -24.01
CA LEU A 563 -12.66 5.86 -23.82
C LEU A 563 -12.65 6.45 -22.40
N ARG A 564 -13.80 6.88 -21.90
CA ARG A 564 -13.94 7.44 -20.55
C ARG A 564 -13.58 6.42 -19.47
N ILE A 565 -14.05 5.17 -19.58
CA ILE A 565 -13.74 4.14 -18.60
C ILE A 565 -12.24 3.79 -18.62
N ILE A 566 -11.64 3.66 -19.81
CA ILE A 566 -10.19 3.39 -19.93
C ILE A 566 -9.37 4.54 -19.35
N GLN A 567 -9.75 5.78 -19.65
CA GLN A 567 -9.09 6.97 -19.12
C GLN A 567 -9.27 7.11 -17.61
N GLN A 568 -10.48 6.89 -17.10
CA GLN A 568 -10.78 6.92 -15.67
C GLN A 568 -9.95 5.86 -14.94
N HIS A 569 -9.91 4.62 -15.44
CA HIS A 569 -9.10 3.55 -14.85
C HIS A 569 -7.61 3.87 -14.86
N ARG A 570 -7.09 4.40 -15.99
CA ARG A 570 -5.70 4.85 -16.09
C ARG A 570 -5.39 5.94 -15.07
N ASN A 571 -6.27 6.94 -14.95
CA ASN A 571 -6.11 8.04 -14.00
C ASN A 571 -6.22 7.54 -12.55
N GLU A 572 -7.14 6.63 -12.24
CA GLU A 572 -7.27 6.02 -10.91
C GLU A 572 -6.09 5.15 -10.51
N LYS A 573 -5.45 4.45 -11.47
CA LYS A 573 -4.24 3.64 -11.28
C LYS A 573 -2.99 4.51 -11.12
N ASN A 574 -2.95 5.66 -11.78
CA ASN A 574 -1.83 6.60 -11.74
C ASN A 574 -1.90 7.59 -10.56
N ARG A 575 -3.10 7.89 -10.04
CA ARG A 575 -3.31 8.78 -8.89
C ARG A 575 -2.57 8.29 -7.65
N GLY A 576 -1.80 9.19 -7.04
CA GLY A 576 -1.00 8.87 -5.85
C GLY A 576 0.29 8.09 -6.15
N ARG A 577 0.68 7.90 -7.43
CA ARG A 577 1.92 7.24 -7.84
C ARG A 577 2.91 8.22 -8.50
N VAL A 578 4.18 7.79 -8.54
CA VAL A 578 5.20 8.38 -9.40
C VAL A 578 5.13 7.71 -10.76
N VAL A 579 4.86 8.47 -11.81
CA VAL A 579 4.66 7.98 -13.18
C VAL A 579 5.83 8.46 -14.05
N GLN A 580 6.34 7.61 -14.94
CA GLN A 580 7.36 8.03 -15.90
C GLN A 580 6.75 9.00 -16.91
N PHE A 581 7.52 10.02 -17.29
CA PHE A 581 7.04 11.08 -18.18
C PHE A 581 6.56 10.56 -19.55
N GLU A 582 7.15 9.47 -20.05
CA GLU A 582 6.81 8.82 -21.32
C GLU A 582 5.34 8.33 -21.40
N ASP A 583 4.70 8.12 -20.25
CA ASP A 583 3.35 7.57 -20.12
C ASP A 583 2.26 8.63 -19.93
N VAL A 584 2.62 9.92 -19.92
CA VAL A 584 1.73 11.00 -19.48
C VAL A 584 1.44 12.00 -20.60
N ASP A 585 0.18 12.04 -21.06
CA ASP A 585 -0.31 13.03 -22.04
C ASP A 585 -0.75 14.36 -21.36
N TYR A 586 -1.02 14.34 -20.04
CA TYR A 586 -1.55 15.49 -19.27
C TYR A 586 -0.95 15.59 -17.85
N PHE A 587 -0.60 16.79 -17.40
CA PHE A 587 -0.08 17.04 -16.05
C PHE A 587 -1.23 17.46 -15.10
N GLU A 588 -1.96 16.48 -14.56
CA GLU A 588 -3.05 16.71 -13.60
C GLU A 588 -2.56 16.82 -12.15
N GLU A 589 -3.36 17.51 -11.32
CA GLU A 589 -3.20 17.50 -9.85
C GLU A 589 -3.39 16.06 -9.34
N GLY A 590 -2.33 15.48 -8.76
CA GLY A 590 -2.36 14.16 -8.11
C GLY A 590 -1.46 13.08 -8.69
N ASN A 591 -0.74 13.38 -9.76
CA ASN A 591 0.31 12.52 -10.30
C ASN A 591 1.66 13.21 -10.13
N ILE A 592 2.67 12.48 -9.65
CA ILE A 592 4.04 12.97 -9.64
C ILE A 592 4.74 12.42 -10.87
N ILE A 593 5.34 13.29 -11.66
CA ILE A 593 6.04 12.89 -12.89
C ILE A 593 7.52 12.69 -12.60
N SER A 594 8.10 11.54 -12.98
CA SER A 594 9.55 11.36 -13.01
C SER A 594 10.10 11.71 -14.40
N LEU A 595 11.03 12.67 -14.45
CA LEU A 595 11.69 13.14 -15.68
C LEU A 595 12.97 12.37 -15.97
N SER A 596 13.63 11.83 -14.96
CA SER A 596 14.84 11.01 -15.08
C SER A 596 14.73 9.76 -14.20
N PRO A 597 15.33 8.63 -14.59
CA PRO A 597 15.50 7.47 -13.71
C PRO A 597 16.39 7.78 -12.48
N GLY A 598 16.46 6.82 -11.57
CA GLY A 598 17.22 6.92 -10.31
C GLY A 598 16.36 7.27 -9.09
N SER A 599 17.02 7.40 -7.94
CA SER A 599 16.37 7.78 -6.67
C SER A 599 15.79 9.20 -6.74
N ILE A 600 14.65 9.42 -6.09
CA ILE A 600 13.96 10.72 -6.02
C ILE A 600 14.41 11.60 -4.83
N GLY A 601 15.35 11.10 -4.01
CA GLY A 601 15.84 11.78 -2.81
C GLY A 601 14.82 11.85 -1.66
N GLY A 602 15.21 12.47 -0.56
CA GLY A 602 14.45 12.65 0.68
C GLY A 602 13.13 13.37 0.52
N LYS A 603 13.20 14.63 0.09
CA LYS A 603 12.01 15.47 -0.12
C LYS A 603 11.08 14.85 -1.15
N GLY A 604 11.64 14.30 -2.23
CA GLY A 604 10.88 13.59 -3.27
C GLY A 604 10.12 12.39 -2.72
N ARG A 605 10.74 11.59 -1.82
CA ARG A 605 10.05 10.50 -1.11
C ARG A 605 8.93 11.02 -0.21
N GLY A 606 9.18 12.08 0.55
CA GLY A 606 8.17 12.72 1.40
C GLY A 606 6.97 13.24 0.61
N ILE A 607 7.20 13.92 -0.53
CA ILE A 607 6.15 14.42 -1.41
C ILE A 607 5.42 13.27 -2.12
N SER A 608 6.14 12.23 -2.56
CA SER A 608 5.51 11.01 -3.08
C SER A 608 4.59 10.37 -2.06
N PHE A 609 5.02 10.34 -0.80
CA PHE A 609 4.23 9.83 0.31
C PHE A 609 3.01 10.70 0.59
N ILE A 610 3.14 12.04 0.61
CA ILE A 610 2.02 13.00 0.70
C ILE A 610 0.99 12.68 -0.39
N ASN A 611 1.44 12.55 -1.63
CA ASN A 611 0.55 12.31 -2.76
C ASN A 611 -0.15 10.95 -2.62
N SER A 612 0.57 9.89 -2.26
CA SER A 612 -0.06 8.60 -1.95
C SER A 612 -1.09 8.72 -0.81
N LEU A 613 -0.80 9.49 0.24
CA LEU A 613 -1.68 9.70 1.39
C LEU A 613 -2.95 10.47 0.98
N ILE A 614 -2.83 11.61 0.30
CA ILE A 614 -3.98 12.42 -0.15
C ILE A 614 -4.94 11.62 -1.04
N TYR A 615 -4.43 10.76 -1.93
CA TYR A 615 -5.28 9.98 -2.85
C TYR A 615 -5.67 8.60 -2.34
N SER A 616 -5.11 8.15 -1.21
CA SER A 616 -5.56 6.94 -0.50
C SER A 616 -6.68 7.25 0.50
N PHE A 617 -6.73 8.49 1.01
CA PHE A 617 -7.73 8.94 1.96
C PHE A 617 -8.78 9.81 1.25
N ASP A 618 -10.07 9.52 1.48
CA ASP A 618 -11.13 10.37 0.94
C ASP A 618 -11.38 11.57 1.87
N PHE A 619 -10.43 12.51 1.88
CA PHE A 619 -10.47 13.69 2.76
C PHE A 619 -11.71 14.57 2.56
N ASN A 620 -12.31 14.50 1.37
CA ASN A 620 -13.54 15.23 1.05
C ASN A 620 -14.73 14.75 1.91
N THR A 621 -14.69 13.52 2.44
CA THR A 621 -15.72 13.03 3.37
C THR A 621 -15.52 13.52 4.81
N ILE A 622 -14.30 13.94 5.16
CA ILE A 622 -13.91 14.31 6.53
C ILE A 622 -14.10 15.81 6.76
N PHE A 623 -13.76 16.65 5.77
CA PHE A 623 -13.83 18.10 5.87
C PHE A 623 -14.84 18.68 4.88
N LYS A 624 -15.88 19.34 5.38
CA LYS A 624 -16.96 19.91 4.55
C LYS A 624 -16.62 21.26 3.91
N ASP A 625 -15.61 21.99 4.40
CA ASP A 625 -15.30 23.37 3.96
C ASP A 625 -13.85 23.55 3.45
N ILE A 626 -13.05 22.48 3.45
CA ILE A 626 -11.64 22.49 3.02
C ILE A 626 -11.35 21.27 2.16
N LYS A 627 -10.73 21.52 1.00
CA LYS A 627 -10.22 20.49 0.10
C LYS A 627 -8.70 20.36 0.24
N ILE A 628 -8.24 19.16 0.57
CA ILE A 628 -6.80 18.87 0.69
C ILE A 628 -6.23 18.55 -0.70
N LYS A 629 -5.15 19.22 -1.08
CA LYS A 629 -4.48 19.08 -2.38
C LYS A 629 -2.96 18.97 -2.21
N ALA A 630 -2.32 18.40 -3.22
CA ALA A 630 -0.87 18.50 -3.43
C ALA A 630 -0.63 19.31 -4.72
N PRO A 631 0.33 20.24 -4.74
CA PRO A 631 0.68 20.98 -5.94
C PRO A 631 1.27 20.03 -7.00
N ARG A 632 1.13 20.40 -8.28
CA ARG A 632 1.71 19.63 -9.38
C ARG A 632 3.22 19.56 -9.22
N THR A 633 3.74 18.35 -9.27
CA THR A 633 5.14 18.07 -8.94
C THR A 633 5.78 17.15 -9.98
N ALA A 634 6.96 17.52 -10.44
CA ALA A 634 7.83 16.69 -11.28
C ALA A 634 9.19 16.52 -10.59
N ILE A 635 9.84 15.37 -10.78
CA ILE A 635 11.09 15.03 -10.11
C ILE A 635 12.14 14.64 -11.16
N ILE A 636 13.35 15.14 -10.98
CA ILE A 636 14.54 14.72 -11.70
C ILE A 636 15.32 13.80 -10.77
N GLY A 637 15.42 12.52 -11.12
CA GLY A 637 16.15 11.53 -10.32
C GLY A 637 17.67 11.76 -10.32
N VAL A 638 18.33 11.17 -9.32
CA VAL A 638 19.77 11.30 -9.04
C VAL A 638 20.68 10.93 -10.23
N GLU A 639 20.25 10.05 -11.12
CA GLU A 639 21.06 9.62 -12.26
C GLU A 639 21.45 10.79 -13.17
N GLU A 640 20.58 11.80 -13.31
CA GLU A 640 20.92 13.01 -14.07
C GLU A 640 22.00 13.85 -13.39
N PHE A 641 22.05 13.88 -12.05
CA PHE A 641 23.12 14.57 -11.31
C PHE A 641 24.47 13.90 -11.55
N GLU A 642 24.53 12.56 -11.48
CA GLU A 642 25.76 11.81 -11.76
C GLU A 642 26.24 12.04 -13.20
N LEU A 643 25.33 11.94 -14.17
CA LEU A 643 25.61 12.20 -15.58
C LEU A 643 26.08 13.64 -15.82
N PHE A 644 25.48 14.61 -15.12
CA PHE A 644 25.87 16.01 -15.21
C PHE A 644 27.29 16.24 -14.67
N MET A 645 27.62 15.67 -13.51
CA MET A 645 28.94 15.80 -12.90
C MET A 645 30.03 15.14 -13.75
N SER A 646 29.78 13.93 -14.27
CA SER A 646 30.75 13.19 -15.07
C SER A 646 30.96 13.80 -16.46
N ARG A 647 29.89 14.24 -17.12
CA ARG A 647 29.95 14.78 -18.49
C ARG A 647 30.69 16.12 -18.56
N ASN A 648 30.58 16.92 -17.51
CA ASN A 648 31.17 18.26 -17.45
C ASN A 648 32.46 18.31 -16.63
N GLU A 649 32.99 17.15 -16.18
CA GLU A 649 34.25 17.05 -15.42
C GLU A 649 34.31 17.96 -14.17
N LEU A 650 33.19 18.04 -13.43
CA LEU A 650 33.01 19.04 -12.36
C LEU A 650 33.55 18.61 -10.98
N TRP A 651 33.92 17.34 -10.78
CA TRP A 651 34.31 16.83 -9.46
C TRP A 651 35.56 17.51 -8.89
N ASP A 652 36.60 17.67 -9.71
CA ASP A 652 37.85 18.30 -9.27
C ASP A 652 37.65 19.78 -8.91
N ILE A 653 36.81 20.48 -9.68
CA ILE A 653 36.47 21.89 -9.47
C ILE A 653 35.63 22.03 -8.19
N ALA A 654 34.64 21.15 -7.98
CA ALA A 654 33.72 21.20 -6.85
C ALA A 654 34.39 21.00 -5.48
N LEU A 655 35.47 20.21 -5.44
CA LEU A 655 36.20 19.94 -4.21
C LEU A 655 37.20 21.04 -3.85
N ASN A 656 37.83 21.67 -4.85
CA ASN A 656 38.99 22.55 -4.62
C ASN A 656 38.69 24.05 -4.74
N GLU A 657 37.68 24.45 -5.53
CA GLU A 657 37.39 25.87 -5.79
C GLU A 657 36.38 26.46 -4.78
N PRO A 658 36.46 27.78 -4.48
CA PRO A 658 35.47 28.46 -3.66
C PRO A 658 34.12 28.56 -4.38
N PHE A 659 33.02 28.55 -3.62
CA PHE A 659 31.64 28.46 -4.14
C PHE A 659 31.31 29.49 -5.23
N LYS A 660 31.82 30.71 -5.12
CA LYS A 660 31.54 31.78 -6.10
C LYS A 660 32.13 31.51 -7.49
N VAL A 661 33.26 30.81 -7.57
CA VAL A 661 33.87 30.38 -8.83
C VAL A 661 33.16 29.14 -9.34
N LEU A 662 32.89 28.20 -8.43
CA LEU A 662 32.16 26.97 -8.70
C LEU A 662 30.78 27.22 -9.35
N ALA A 663 29.99 28.14 -8.80
CA ALA A 663 28.66 28.48 -9.30
C ALA A 663 28.67 28.91 -10.77
N LYS A 664 29.72 29.62 -11.21
CA LYS A 664 29.86 30.02 -12.62
C LYS A 664 30.14 28.84 -13.54
N HIS A 665 31.05 27.94 -13.14
CA HIS A 665 31.32 26.71 -13.88
C HIS A 665 30.07 25.83 -14.00
N PHE A 666 29.28 25.74 -12.93
CA PHE A 666 28.02 25.00 -12.95
C PHE A 666 27.00 25.63 -13.91
N LEU A 667 26.90 26.96 -14.00
CA LEU A 667 26.02 27.64 -14.96
C LEU A 667 26.44 27.42 -16.42
N GLU A 668 27.74 27.41 -16.71
CA GLU A 668 28.30 27.16 -18.04
C GLU A 668 28.18 25.69 -18.49
N ALA A 669 28.01 24.76 -17.54
CA ALA A 669 27.85 23.34 -17.82
C ALA A 669 26.51 22.97 -18.47
N ASN A 670 26.47 21.83 -19.16
CA ASN A 670 25.33 21.40 -19.97
C ASN A 670 24.57 20.22 -19.34
N LEU A 671 23.24 20.36 -19.23
CA LEU A 671 22.32 19.26 -18.88
C LEU A 671 22.17 18.25 -20.03
N SER A 672 21.59 17.08 -19.76
CA SER A 672 21.36 16.08 -20.81
C SER A 672 20.32 16.55 -21.84
N ASN A 673 20.55 16.19 -23.11
CA ASN A 673 19.61 16.51 -24.19
C ASN A 673 18.23 15.87 -23.98
N GLY A 674 18.20 14.71 -23.31
CA GLY A 674 16.97 14.02 -22.92
C GLY A 674 16.17 14.84 -21.91
N LEU A 675 16.83 15.32 -20.85
CA LEU A 675 16.20 16.16 -19.83
C LEU A 675 15.67 17.46 -20.43
N ILE A 676 16.47 18.18 -21.23
CA ILE A 676 16.04 19.44 -21.86
C ILE A 676 14.76 19.27 -22.69
N LYS A 677 14.63 18.17 -23.45
CA LYS A 677 13.41 17.86 -24.21
C LYS A 677 12.20 17.64 -23.31
N LYS A 678 12.38 17.01 -22.15
CA LYS A 678 11.31 16.78 -21.16
C LYS A 678 10.93 18.08 -20.43
N LEU A 679 11.90 18.89 -20.02
CA LEU A 679 11.67 20.23 -19.45
C LEU A 679 10.90 21.12 -20.43
N LYS A 680 11.22 21.07 -21.73
CA LYS A 680 10.48 21.77 -22.79
C LYS A 680 9.01 21.32 -22.92
N LYS A 681 8.63 20.16 -22.42
CA LYS A 681 7.22 19.74 -22.44
C LYS A 681 6.52 20.12 -21.15
N ILE A 682 7.18 19.93 -20.00
CA ILE A 682 6.66 20.32 -18.68
C ILE A 682 6.39 21.82 -18.61
N LEU A 683 7.31 22.65 -19.11
CA LEU A 683 7.16 24.11 -19.10
C LEU A 683 5.97 24.60 -19.94
N LYS A 684 5.52 23.82 -20.94
CA LYS A 684 4.29 24.12 -21.70
C LYS A 684 3.01 23.79 -20.92
N MET A 685 3.11 22.94 -19.90
CA MET A 685 1.99 22.50 -19.07
C MET A 685 1.84 23.34 -17.78
N ILE A 686 2.88 24.08 -17.39
CA ILE A 686 2.93 24.91 -16.18
C ILE A 686 3.01 26.40 -16.53
N ASN A 687 1.96 27.14 -16.19
CA ASN A 687 1.90 28.60 -16.40
C ASN A 687 2.09 29.42 -15.11
N LYS A 688 2.26 28.75 -13.97
CA LYS A 688 2.47 29.38 -12.65
C LYS A 688 3.97 29.47 -12.34
N PRO A 689 4.36 30.25 -11.30
CA PRO A 689 5.73 30.21 -10.78
C PRO A 689 6.13 28.79 -10.37
N ILE A 690 7.42 28.48 -10.51
CA ILE A 690 7.99 27.14 -10.30
C ILE A 690 9.02 27.21 -9.17
N ALA A 691 8.86 26.35 -8.17
CA ALA A 691 9.89 26.10 -7.15
C ALA A 691 10.81 24.96 -7.62
N VAL A 692 12.11 25.24 -7.70
CA VAL A 692 13.17 24.26 -7.96
C VAL A 692 13.82 23.93 -6.63
N ARG A 693 13.45 22.78 -6.06
CA ARG A 693 13.84 22.35 -4.70
C ARG A 693 14.89 21.25 -4.78
N SER A 694 15.88 21.34 -3.89
CA SER A 694 16.82 20.27 -3.58
C SER A 694 16.13 19.07 -2.94
N SER A 695 16.54 17.86 -3.30
CA SER A 695 16.12 16.59 -2.69
C SER A 695 17.33 15.68 -2.58
N GLY A 696 18.15 15.89 -1.55
CA GLY A 696 19.34 15.07 -1.27
C GLY A 696 18.97 13.63 -0.92
N LEU A 697 19.90 12.69 -1.08
CA LEU A 697 19.66 11.29 -0.74
C LEU A 697 19.45 11.09 0.76
N PHE A 698 20.29 11.76 1.55
CA PHE A 698 20.27 11.68 2.99
C PHE A 698 19.34 12.74 3.61
N GLU A 699 18.95 13.76 2.86
CA GLU A 699 17.90 14.71 3.23
C GLU A 699 16.62 13.97 3.65
N ASP A 700 15.95 14.46 4.72
CA ASP A 700 14.75 13.83 5.31
C ASP A 700 14.88 12.30 5.59
N SER A 701 16.11 11.79 5.79
CA SER A 701 16.36 10.41 6.21
C SER A 701 15.87 10.18 7.64
N MET A 702 15.24 9.02 7.87
CA MET A 702 14.68 8.63 9.18
C MET A 702 15.72 8.51 10.30
N ARG A 703 17.03 8.46 9.98
CA ARG A 703 18.10 8.37 10.99
C ARG A 703 18.77 9.71 11.27
N GLN A 704 18.91 10.58 10.27
CA GLN A 704 19.64 11.86 10.37
C GLN A 704 19.12 12.85 9.28
N PRO A 705 18.03 13.58 9.51
CA PRO A 705 17.45 14.47 8.52
C PRO A 705 18.25 15.78 8.45
N PHE A 706 18.57 16.21 7.23
CA PHE A 706 19.23 17.47 6.92
C PHE A 706 18.16 18.54 6.73
N ALA A 707 18.18 19.62 7.50
CA ALA A 707 17.17 20.68 7.39
C ALA A 707 17.79 21.97 6.83
N GLY A 708 17.38 22.35 5.61
CA GLY A 708 17.63 23.69 5.06
C GLY A 708 19.09 23.99 4.68
N ILE A 709 19.86 22.95 4.37
CA ILE A 709 21.28 23.07 3.99
C ILE A 709 21.43 23.42 2.51
N PHE A 710 20.57 22.85 1.67
CA PHE A 710 20.62 23.04 0.23
C PHE A 710 19.63 24.11 -0.22
N GLU A 711 19.99 24.86 -1.25
CA GLU A 711 19.20 25.99 -1.71
C GLU A 711 17.92 25.55 -2.44
N THR A 712 16.92 26.44 -2.43
CA THR A 712 15.67 26.31 -3.19
C THR A 712 15.44 27.60 -3.94
N TYR A 713 15.21 27.51 -5.25
CA TYR A 713 15.02 28.67 -6.11
C TYR A 713 13.56 28.78 -6.54
N LEU A 714 12.93 29.93 -6.30
CA LEU A 714 11.59 30.24 -6.81
C LEU A 714 11.71 31.07 -8.09
N LEU A 715 11.21 30.52 -9.20
CA LEU A 715 11.18 31.16 -10.50
C LEU A 715 9.78 31.73 -10.78
N PRO A 716 9.65 33.02 -11.12
CA PRO A 716 8.41 33.65 -11.57
C PRO A 716 7.75 32.97 -12.79
N ASN A 717 8.55 32.38 -13.69
CA ASN A 717 8.08 31.73 -14.92
C ASN A 717 7.22 32.68 -15.83
N SER A 718 7.49 33.97 -15.78
CA SER A 718 6.66 35.03 -16.41
C SER A 718 7.28 35.68 -17.65
N HIS A 719 8.51 35.33 -18.03
CA HIS A 719 9.17 35.94 -19.19
C HIS A 719 8.38 35.66 -20.50
N PRO A 720 8.14 36.66 -21.36
CA PRO A 720 7.36 36.48 -22.59
C PRO A 720 7.99 35.47 -23.56
N ASP A 721 9.32 35.50 -23.69
CA ASP A 721 10.06 34.52 -24.47
C ASP A 721 10.15 33.16 -23.74
N TYR A 722 9.78 32.12 -24.48
CA TYR A 722 9.73 30.75 -23.99
C TYR A 722 11.12 30.15 -23.76
N ASP A 723 12.08 30.41 -24.65
CA ASP A 723 13.41 29.84 -24.55
C ASP A 723 14.17 30.44 -23.35
N THR A 724 13.94 31.72 -23.05
CA THR A 724 14.45 32.36 -21.83
C THR A 724 13.90 31.71 -20.55
N ARG A 725 12.60 31.39 -20.49
CA ARG A 725 12.02 30.67 -19.32
C ARG A 725 12.63 29.28 -19.14
N LEU A 726 12.87 28.58 -20.24
CA LEU A 726 13.53 27.27 -20.21
C LEU A 726 14.98 27.41 -19.70
N GLN A 727 15.70 28.43 -20.16
CA GLN A 727 17.06 28.70 -19.73
C GLN A 727 17.11 29.01 -18.22
N GLN A 728 16.22 29.87 -17.72
CA GLN A 728 16.10 30.17 -16.28
C GLN A 728 15.82 28.91 -15.44
N LEU A 729 14.95 28.02 -15.92
CA LEU A 729 14.68 26.74 -15.26
C LEU A 729 15.91 25.82 -15.26
N ALA A 730 16.61 25.71 -16.38
CA ALA A 730 17.84 24.93 -16.49
C ALA A 730 18.94 25.47 -15.58
N ASP A 731 19.09 26.79 -15.51
CA ASP A 731 20.11 27.44 -14.68
C ASP A 731 19.79 27.30 -13.19
N ALA A 732 18.51 27.34 -12.79
CA ALA A 732 18.11 27.05 -11.41
C ALA A 732 18.42 25.60 -11.01
N ILE A 733 18.21 24.63 -11.91
CA ILE A 733 18.59 23.23 -11.70
C ILE A 733 20.10 23.11 -11.45
N LYS A 734 20.92 23.75 -12.29
CA LYS A 734 22.40 23.75 -12.13
C LYS A 734 22.83 24.39 -10.82
N MET A 735 22.18 25.48 -10.40
CA MET A 735 22.47 26.14 -9.12
C MET A 735 22.10 25.28 -7.91
N VAL A 736 21.00 24.53 -7.98
CA VAL A 736 20.67 23.53 -6.95
C VAL A 736 21.76 22.45 -6.87
N TYR A 737 22.26 21.95 -7.99
CA TYR A 737 23.39 21.02 -7.99
C TYR A 737 24.67 21.64 -7.41
N ALA A 738 24.94 22.92 -7.68
CA ALA A 738 26.08 23.61 -7.10
C ALA A 738 25.97 23.73 -5.58
N SER A 739 24.76 23.91 -5.04
CA SER A 739 24.52 24.13 -3.61
C SER A 739 25.00 23.00 -2.69
N VAL A 740 25.15 21.78 -3.22
CA VAL A 740 25.75 20.62 -2.52
C VAL A 740 27.18 20.91 -2.04
N PHE A 741 27.89 21.77 -2.77
CA PHE A 741 29.29 22.11 -2.53
C PHE A 741 29.46 23.48 -1.88
N SER A 742 28.40 24.08 -1.36
CA SER A 742 28.47 25.32 -0.57
C SER A 742 29.23 25.11 0.74
N ASP A 743 29.82 26.16 1.28
CA ASP A 743 30.58 26.09 2.54
C ASP A 743 29.71 25.59 3.71
N ILE A 744 28.42 25.95 3.70
CA ILE A 744 27.42 25.48 4.68
C ILE A 744 27.21 23.97 4.57
N ALA A 745 27.04 23.46 3.34
CA ALA A 745 26.84 22.04 3.09
C ALA A 745 28.09 21.20 3.42
N LYS A 746 29.27 21.65 3.00
CA LYS A 746 30.56 21.00 3.29
C LYS A 746 30.78 20.86 4.79
N GLY A 747 30.64 21.96 5.54
CA GLY A 747 30.84 21.96 7.00
C GLY A 747 29.85 21.05 7.75
N TYR A 748 28.64 20.86 7.23
CA TYR A 748 27.68 19.93 7.81
C TYR A 748 28.04 18.47 7.50
N ILE A 749 28.30 18.12 6.23
CA ILE A 749 28.62 16.75 5.81
C ILE A 749 29.85 16.22 6.56
N GLU A 750 30.88 17.05 6.71
CA GLU A 750 32.07 16.75 7.51
C GLU A 750 31.74 16.44 8.98
N SER A 751 30.78 17.17 9.58
CA SER A 751 30.41 17.01 10.98
C SER A 751 29.71 15.67 11.28
N VAL A 752 29.11 15.04 10.27
CA VAL A 752 28.39 13.76 10.35
C VAL A 752 29.27 12.58 9.89
N ALA A 753 30.54 12.83 9.57
CA ALA A 753 31.52 11.83 9.10
C ALA A 753 31.15 11.13 7.78
N TYR A 754 30.29 11.76 6.96
CA TYR A 754 30.06 11.33 5.57
C TYR A 754 31.05 12.00 4.62
N LYS A 755 31.22 11.43 3.44
CA LYS A 755 31.94 12.09 2.34
C LYS A 755 30.97 12.88 1.47
N ILE A 756 31.40 14.04 0.99
CA ILE A 756 30.60 14.89 0.09
C ILE A 756 30.20 14.14 -1.19
N GLU A 757 31.07 13.25 -1.69
CA GLU A 757 30.78 12.41 -2.86
C GLU A 757 29.58 11.45 -2.66
N GLU A 758 29.26 11.08 -1.42
CA GLU A 758 28.15 10.18 -1.12
C GLU A 758 26.79 10.91 -1.17
N GLU A 759 26.77 12.24 -0.99
CA GLU A 759 25.57 13.05 -1.11
C GLU A 759 25.26 13.30 -2.59
N LYS A 760 24.19 12.65 -3.07
CA LYS A 760 23.70 12.83 -4.44
C LYS A 760 22.38 13.57 -4.45
N MET A 761 22.19 14.41 -5.45
CA MET A 761 21.08 15.37 -5.48
C MET A 761 20.03 14.98 -6.52
N ALA A 762 18.81 14.73 -6.08
CA ALA A 762 17.62 14.80 -6.94
C ALA A 762 17.03 16.22 -6.90
N ILE A 763 16.21 16.56 -7.89
CA ILE A 763 15.54 17.86 -7.94
C ILE A 763 14.03 17.68 -8.00
N VAL A 764 13.32 18.43 -7.18
CA VAL A 764 11.86 18.51 -7.20
C VAL A 764 11.43 19.84 -7.82
N LEU A 765 10.73 19.75 -8.94
CA LEU A 765 10.08 20.87 -9.62
C LEU A 765 8.62 20.91 -9.19
N GLN A 766 8.19 21.98 -8.54
CA GLN A 766 6.85 22.06 -7.95
C GLN A 766 6.19 23.40 -8.29
N GLU A 767 4.91 23.39 -8.63
CA GLU A 767 4.15 24.64 -8.79
C GLU A 767 4.06 25.39 -7.45
N VAL A 768 4.34 26.70 -7.48
CA VAL A 768 4.19 27.54 -6.29
C VAL A 768 2.70 27.74 -6.01
N VAL A 769 2.30 27.52 -4.77
CA VAL A 769 0.92 27.72 -4.30
C VAL A 769 0.68 29.21 -4.05
N GLY A 770 -0.38 29.75 -4.65
CA GLY A 770 -0.78 31.14 -4.47
C GLY A 770 -1.64 31.67 -5.61
N ASN A 771 -1.91 32.97 -5.55
CA ASN A 771 -2.62 33.72 -6.57
C ASN A 771 -1.79 34.93 -7.01
N GLN A 772 -2.09 35.45 -8.19
CA GLN A 772 -1.48 36.67 -8.71
C GLN A 772 -2.25 37.91 -8.20
N TYR A 773 -1.51 38.83 -7.59
CA TYR A 773 -1.99 40.15 -7.17
C TYR A 773 -1.07 41.21 -7.78
N GLU A 774 -1.60 41.97 -8.74
CA GLU A 774 -0.81 42.87 -9.58
C GLU A 774 0.38 42.12 -10.25
N LYS A 775 1.62 42.46 -9.85
CA LYS A 775 2.87 41.84 -10.30
C LYS A 775 3.47 40.85 -9.30
N TYR A 776 2.77 40.53 -8.23
CA TYR A 776 3.25 39.65 -7.16
C TYR A 776 2.44 38.36 -7.09
N PHE A 777 3.07 37.26 -6.70
CA PHE A 777 2.41 35.96 -6.56
C PHE A 777 2.71 35.35 -5.19
N TYR A 778 1.66 35.07 -4.41
CA TYR A 778 1.78 34.51 -3.05
C TYR A 778 0.45 33.89 -2.57
N PRO A 779 0.47 32.98 -1.59
CA PRO A 779 -0.74 32.42 -0.98
C PRO A 779 -1.26 33.31 0.15
N HIS A 780 -2.54 33.16 0.50
CA HIS A 780 -3.14 33.90 1.61
C HIS A 780 -2.43 33.61 2.95
N ILE A 781 -2.13 32.33 3.18
CA ILE A 781 -1.49 31.86 4.42
C ILE A 781 -0.50 30.75 4.07
N SER A 782 0.63 30.76 4.76
CA SER A 782 1.55 29.63 4.80
C SER A 782 1.95 29.36 6.25
N GLY A 783 2.36 28.12 6.53
CA GLY A 783 2.72 27.74 7.88
C GLY A 783 3.42 26.40 8.00
N THR A 784 3.92 26.16 9.20
CA THR A 784 4.47 24.89 9.65
C THR A 784 3.70 24.39 10.85
N ALA A 785 3.56 23.08 10.99
CA ALA A 785 2.94 22.49 12.17
C ALA A 785 3.68 21.23 12.60
N GLN A 786 3.85 21.07 13.89
CA GLN A 786 4.56 19.97 14.53
C GLN A 786 3.58 19.18 15.39
N SER A 787 3.62 17.85 15.28
CA SER A 787 2.79 16.93 16.08
C SER A 787 3.30 16.74 17.51
N TYR A 788 4.47 17.29 17.84
CA TYR A 788 5.02 17.29 19.18
C TYR A 788 5.66 18.64 19.46
N ASN A 789 5.23 19.28 20.55
CA ASN A 789 5.75 20.55 21.02
C ASN A 789 6.66 20.32 22.23
N TYR A 790 7.97 20.48 22.06
CA TYR A 790 8.94 20.34 23.16
C TYR A 790 8.80 21.43 24.25
N TYR A 791 8.15 22.55 23.97
CA TYR A 791 7.89 23.63 24.93
C TYR A 791 6.40 24.00 24.94
N PRO A 792 5.54 23.15 25.52
CA PRO A 792 4.16 23.53 25.76
C PRO A 792 4.10 24.74 26.70
N ILE A 793 3.17 25.64 26.42
CA ILE A 793 2.92 26.84 27.22
C ILE A 793 1.61 26.63 27.99
N ALA A 794 1.56 27.12 29.23
CA ALA A 794 0.44 26.92 30.14
C ALA A 794 0.12 25.42 30.38
N ASN A 795 -1.14 25.01 30.26
CA ASN A 795 -1.60 23.64 30.53
C ASN A 795 -1.53 22.71 29.30
N MET A 796 -0.86 23.13 28.20
CA MET A 796 -0.71 22.28 27.02
C MET A 796 0.17 21.06 27.31
N LYS A 797 -0.12 19.95 26.65
CA LYS A 797 0.75 18.77 26.66
C LYS A 797 1.70 18.80 25.45
N PRO A 798 2.92 18.25 25.57
CA PRO A 798 3.82 18.13 24.42
C PRO A 798 3.19 17.43 23.21
N GLU A 799 2.37 16.40 23.44
CA GLU A 799 1.74 15.60 22.39
C GLU A 799 0.63 16.34 21.62
N GLU A 800 0.21 17.51 22.10
CA GLU A 800 -0.84 18.32 21.46
C GLU A 800 -0.29 19.21 20.32
N GLY A 801 1.03 19.21 20.12
CA GLY A 801 1.70 19.87 19.00
C GLY A 801 1.62 21.39 19.03
N VAL A 802 2.15 22.01 17.97
CA VAL A 802 2.19 23.46 17.79
C VAL A 802 2.16 23.81 16.31
N ALA A 803 1.49 24.91 15.94
CA ALA A 803 1.50 25.43 14.58
C ALA A 803 1.91 26.90 14.56
N VAL A 804 2.60 27.28 13.49
CA VAL A 804 3.07 28.64 13.21
C VAL A 804 2.61 29.03 11.82
N MET A 805 2.06 30.23 11.67
CA MET A 805 1.49 30.71 10.41
C MET A 805 1.77 32.20 10.16
N ALA A 806 1.90 32.55 8.90
CA ALA A 806 2.13 33.91 8.41
C ALA A 806 1.38 34.14 7.09
N VAL A 807 1.21 35.41 6.73
CA VAL A 807 0.73 35.83 5.41
C VAL A 807 1.90 35.74 4.42
N GLY A 808 1.63 35.33 3.18
CA GLY A 808 2.65 35.22 2.12
C GLY A 808 3.31 33.85 2.04
N LEU A 809 4.47 33.78 1.40
CA LEU A 809 5.20 32.52 1.13
C LEU A 809 5.80 31.88 2.40
N GLY A 810 5.78 30.54 2.45
CA GLY A 810 6.19 29.74 3.61
C GLY A 810 7.64 29.89 4.06
N LYS A 811 8.52 30.34 3.15
CA LYS A 811 9.93 30.64 3.49
C LYS A 811 10.05 31.60 4.68
N TYR A 812 9.12 32.55 4.82
CA TYR A 812 9.06 33.49 5.94
C TYR A 812 8.93 32.78 7.31
N VAL A 813 8.07 31.76 7.38
CA VAL A 813 7.86 30.97 8.61
C VAL A 813 9.05 30.07 8.90
N VAL A 814 9.58 29.41 7.86
CA VAL A 814 10.68 28.44 7.96
C VAL A 814 12.00 29.10 8.40
N GLU A 815 12.24 30.35 8.00
CA GLU A 815 13.41 31.12 8.43
C GLU A 815 13.28 31.69 9.86
N GLY A 816 12.11 31.55 10.49
CA GLY A 816 11.88 31.93 11.88
C GLY A 816 11.60 33.41 12.11
N ASP A 817 11.04 34.11 11.12
CA ASP A 817 10.61 35.51 11.23
C ASP A 817 9.34 35.67 12.12
N ARG A 818 8.84 36.91 12.24
CA ARG A 818 7.68 37.27 13.10
C ARG A 818 6.38 36.64 12.60
N ALA A 819 6.06 35.45 13.09
CA ALA A 819 4.87 34.68 12.71
C ALA A 819 3.96 34.36 13.92
N TYR A 820 2.69 34.06 13.65
CA TYR A 820 1.70 33.79 14.68
C TYR A 820 1.73 32.31 15.10
N ARG A 821 1.92 32.05 16.40
CA ARG A 821 1.98 30.70 16.98
C ARG A 821 0.68 30.37 17.71
N PHE A 822 0.15 29.17 17.50
CA PHE A 822 -1.06 28.69 18.17
C PHE A 822 -1.05 27.17 18.38
N SER A 823 -1.94 26.69 19.24
CA SER A 823 -2.21 25.25 19.41
C SER A 823 -3.29 24.80 18.43
N PRO A 824 -3.04 23.80 17.58
CA PRO A 824 -4.08 23.21 16.73
C PRO A 824 -5.24 22.60 17.54
N VAL A 825 -4.97 22.04 18.72
CA VAL A 825 -5.97 21.44 19.62
C VAL A 825 -6.76 22.53 20.36
N TYR A 826 -6.09 23.60 20.81
CA TYR A 826 -6.69 24.72 21.54
C TYR A 826 -6.50 26.07 20.81
N PRO A 827 -7.07 26.25 19.60
CA PRO A 827 -6.77 27.43 18.75
C PRO A 827 -7.31 28.75 19.30
N LYS A 828 -8.24 28.70 20.26
CA LYS A 828 -8.84 29.88 20.90
C LYS A 828 -8.03 30.43 22.07
N VAL A 829 -7.09 29.65 22.61
CA VAL A 829 -6.27 30.06 23.76
C VAL A 829 -5.14 30.94 23.24
N GLU A 830 -5.07 32.16 23.77
CA GLU A 830 -3.96 33.07 23.48
C GLU A 830 -2.74 32.66 24.30
N ILE A 831 -1.67 32.28 23.60
CA ILE A 831 -0.42 31.80 24.18
C ILE A 831 0.47 32.96 24.66
N ASN A 832 0.34 34.12 24.00
CA ASN A 832 1.17 35.30 24.21
C ASN A 832 0.38 36.40 24.94
N SER A 833 1.07 37.27 25.69
CA SER A 833 0.44 38.45 26.25
C SER A 833 0.05 39.45 25.13
N MET A 834 -0.92 40.32 25.39
CA MET A 834 -1.36 41.33 24.41
C MET A 834 -0.21 42.22 23.93
N LYS A 835 0.72 42.58 24.82
CA LYS A 835 1.93 43.35 24.46
C LYS A 835 2.84 42.57 23.52
N ASP A 836 3.00 41.27 23.75
CA ASP A 836 3.84 40.41 22.91
C ASP A 836 3.22 40.16 21.54
N ILE A 837 1.89 40.01 21.48
CA ILE A 837 1.15 39.86 20.22
C ILE A 837 1.36 41.09 19.32
N ILE A 838 1.33 42.30 19.88
CA ILE A 838 1.54 43.54 19.13
C ILE A 838 3.01 43.66 18.69
N LYS A 839 3.95 43.44 19.62
CA LYS A 839 5.39 43.57 19.35
C LYS A 839 5.89 42.57 18.30
N ASN A 840 5.38 41.35 18.35
CA ASN A 840 5.80 40.24 17.49
C ASN A 840 4.86 40.02 16.30
N SER A 841 3.97 40.96 16.01
CA SER A 841 3.10 40.86 14.84
C SER A 841 3.90 40.99 13.54
N GLN A 842 3.44 40.27 12.52
CA GLN A 842 4.03 40.34 11.18
C GLN A 842 3.79 41.72 10.58
N VAL A 843 4.86 42.34 10.07
CA VAL A 843 4.83 43.65 9.40
C VAL A 843 5.14 43.57 7.90
N GLU A 844 5.86 42.53 7.50
CA GLU A 844 6.30 42.28 6.13
C GLU A 844 6.08 40.81 5.76
N PHE A 845 6.01 40.50 4.47
CA PHE A 845 5.86 39.15 3.94
C PHE A 845 6.64 38.96 2.63
N LEU A 846 6.82 37.70 2.23
CA LEU A 846 7.51 37.33 0.98
C LEU A 846 6.51 36.97 -0.12
N ALA A 847 6.77 37.45 -1.33
CA ALA A 847 6.06 37.11 -2.56
C ALA A 847 7.03 36.85 -3.73
N VAL A 848 6.58 36.13 -4.75
CA VAL A 848 7.34 35.99 -6.01
C VAL A 848 7.10 37.24 -6.87
N ASP A 849 8.16 37.83 -7.42
CA ASP A 849 8.07 39.00 -8.29
C ASP A 849 7.91 38.59 -9.76
N LEU A 850 6.69 38.69 -10.29
CA LEU A 850 6.38 38.37 -11.69
C LEU A 850 6.92 39.40 -12.68
N GLY A 851 7.24 40.61 -12.21
CA GLY A 851 7.82 41.68 -13.03
C GLY A 851 9.32 41.55 -13.24
N LYS A 852 10.01 40.69 -12.48
CA LYS A 852 11.45 40.45 -12.61
C LYS A 852 11.72 39.46 -13.74
N HIS A 853 11.86 40.00 -14.96
CA HIS A 853 12.10 39.22 -16.17
C HIS A 853 13.53 38.64 -16.24
N ASP A 854 14.53 39.38 -15.76
CA ASP A 854 15.93 38.94 -15.69
C ASP A 854 16.31 38.59 -14.25
N ILE A 855 16.51 37.30 -13.99
CA ILE A 855 16.77 36.77 -12.65
C ILE A 855 18.24 36.40 -12.56
N ASN A 856 18.94 37.03 -11.63
CA ASN A 856 20.31 36.69 -11.31
C ASN A 856 20.34 35.64 -10.20
N LEU A 857 20.42 34.37 -10.58
CA LEU A 857 20.44 33.25 -9.61
C LEU A 857 21.69 33.23 -8.72
N LEU A 858 22.73 34.00 -9.04
CA LEU A 858 23.90 34.16 -8.17
C LEU A 858 23.61 35.01 -6.92
N GLU A 859 22.47 35.72 -6.87
CA GLU A 859 21.96 36.40 -5.66
C GLU A 859 21.42 35.41 -4.62
N GLY A 860 21.39 34.12 -4.94
CA GLY A 860 20.91 33.05 -4.08
C GLY A 860 19.39 32.89 -4.11
N ASP A 861 18.86 32.33 -3.05
CA ASP A 861 17.47 31.90 -2.92
C ASP A 861 16.44 33.06 -2.80
N MET A 862 16.90 34.31 -2.74
CA MET A 862 16.08 35.53 -2.79
C MET A 862 15.98 36.13 -4.21
N ALA A 863 16.68 35.56 -5.20
CA ALA A 863 16.78 36.13 -6.54
C ALA A 863 15.43 36.38 -7.22
N GLY A 864 14.44 35.50 -7.02
CA GLY A 864 13.08 35.62 -7.57
C GLY A 864 12.03 36.18 -6.60
N LEU A 865 12.43 36.59 -5.40
CA LEU A 865 11.53 36.99 -4.32
C LEU A 865 11.57 38.49 -4.06
N LYS A 866 10.46 39.02 -3.55
CA LYS A 866 10.33 40.39 -3.07
C LYS A 866 9.70 40.39 -1.67
N GLN A 867 10.28 41.19 -0.78
CA GLN A 867 9.71 41.50 0.52
C GLN A 867 8.75 42.69 0.38
N LEU A 868 7.55 42.53 0.90
CA LEU A 868 6.44 43.48 0.81
C LEU A 868 5.92 43.82 2.20
N ASP A 869 5.37 45.02 2.37
CA ASP A 869 4.71 45.43 3.60
C ASP A 869 3.30 44.82 3.69
N ILE A 870 2.82 44.52 4.91
CA ILE A 870 1.45 44.03 5.13
C ILE A 870 0.38 44.97 4.55
N TRP A 871 0.68 46.26 4.43
CA TRP A 871 -0.18 47.23 3.77
C TRP A 871 -0.48 46.89 2.31
N ASP A 872 0.48 46.31 1.58
CA ASP A 872 0.24 45.88 0.20
C ASP A 872 -0.69 44.66 0.15
N SER A 873 -0.61 43.74 1.12
CA SER A 873 -1.60 42.66 1.28
C SER A 873 -3.00 43.18 1.62
N GLU A 874 -3.11 44.29 2.36
CA GLU A 874 -4.40 44.95 2.60
C GLU A 874 -4.99 45.53 1.30
N LYS A 875 -4.19 46.21 0.49
CA LYS A 875 -4.61 46.71 -0.85
C LYS A 875 -5.04 45.59 -1.78
N HIS A 876 -4.32 44.46 -1.78
CA HIS A 876 -4.65 43.29 -2.58
C HIS A 876 -5.93 42.57 -2.09
N GLY A 877 -6.48 42.95 -0.93
CA GLY A 877 -7.68 42.35 -0.34
C GLY A 877 -7.44 41.00 0.37
N THR A 878 -6.20 40.53 0.43
CA THR A 878 -5.85 39.21 1.00
C THR A 878 -5.88 39.18 2.53
N LEU A 879 -5.84 40.36 3.17
CA LEU A 879 -5.68 40.47 4.61
C LEU A 879 -6.97 40.30 5.44
N LYS A 880 -8.15 40.38 4.79
CA LYS A 880 -9.48 40.49 5.44
C LYS A 880 -9.75 39.46 6.54
N HIS A 881 -9.34 38.21 6.34
CA HIS A 881 -9.55 37.11 7.29
C HIS A 881 -8.31 36.76 8.13
N CYS A 882 -7.18 37.43 7.88
CA CYS A 882 -5.88 37.14 8.50
C CYS A 882 -5.51 38.14 9.62
N ALA A 883 -6.10 39.34 9.62
CA ALA A 883 -5.76 40.40 10.57
C ALA A 883 -6.91 40.77 11.52
N SER A 884 -6.50 41.43 12.61
CA SER A 884 -7.33 42.17 13.55
C SER A 884 -6.83 43.61 13.66
N VAL A 885 -7.65 44.50 14.22
CA VAL A 885 -7.30 45.90 14.51
C VAL A 885 -7.06 46.09 16.00
N PHE A 886 -5.94 46.70 16.36
CA PHE A 886 -5.67 47.16 17.72
C PHE A 886 -6.25 48.57 17.92
N ASP A 887 -6.96 48.75 19.03
CA ASP A 887 -7.41 50.05 19.50
C ASP A 887 -6.57 50.44 20.75
N PRO A 888 -5.65 51.42 20.62
CA PRO A 888 -4.83 51.89 21.75
C PRO A 888 -5.64 52.52 22.88
N ASP A 889 -6.80 53.12 22.58
CA ASP A 889 -7.59 53.88 23.56
C ASP A 889 -8.37 52.93 24.49
N SER A 890 -8.92 51.86 23.93
CA SER A 890 -9.65 50.83 24.69
C SER A 890 -8.79 49.64 25.09
N ASN A 891 -7.52 49.60 24.65
CA ASN A 891 -6.59 48.47 24.80
C ASN A 891 -7.25 47.14 24.41
N SER A 892 -7.95 47.13 23.27
CA SER A 892 -8.74 45.99 22.78
C SER A 892 -8.38 45.62 21.36
N ILE A 893 -8.63 44.35 21.00
CA ILE A 893 -8.38 43.82 19.66
C ILE A 893 -9.73 43.44 19.05
N THR A 894 -10.07 44.05 17.91
CA THR A 894 -11.28 43.70 17.14
C THR A 894 -10.88 42.90 15.90
N ALA A 895 -11.50 41.74 15.66
CA ALA A 895 -11.21 40.93 14.48
C ALA A 895 -11.64 41.60 13.16
N GLY A 896 -10.88 41.37 12.09
CA GLY A 896 -11.11 41.98 10.78
C GLY A 896 -10.30 43.25 10.56
N ILE A 897 -10.63 43.98 9.49
CA ILE A 897 -9.93 45.22 9.06
C ILE A 897 -10.85 46.44 8.94
N ASP A 898 -12.13 46.31 9.34
CA ASP A 898 -13.18 47.33 9.14
C ASP A 898 -13.01 48.57 10.03
N LYS A 899 -12.23 48.48 11.11
CA LYS A 899 -11.91 49.60 12.02
C LYS A 899 -10.59 50.26 11.64
N ASN A 900 -10.44 51.53 12.01
CA ASN A 900 -9.16 52.23 11.92
C ASN A 900 -8.26 51.85 13.09
N GLY A 901 -6.97 51.61 12.81
CA GLY A 901 -5.96 51.30 13.83
C GLY A 901 -4.86 50.36 13.30
N PRO A 902 -3.77 50.14 14.08
CA PRO A 902 -2.69 49.24 13.72
C PRO A 902 -3.18 47.81 13.46
N ARG A 903 -2.62 47.17 12.41
CA ARG A 903 -2.97 45.79 12.03
C ARG A 903 -2.19 44.79 12.88
N ILE A 904 -2.89 43.80 13.40
CA ILE A 904 -2.31 42.64 14.10
C ILE A 904 -2.62 41.38 13.29
N ILE A 905 -1.58 40.68 12.85
CA ILE A 905 -1.71 39.38 12.18
C ILE A 905 -1.87 38.28 13.24
N ASN A 906 -3.10 37.85 13.45
CA ASN A 906 -3.46 36.83 14.46
C ASN A 906 -4.52 35.83 13.98
N PHE A 907 -4.98 35.93 12.72
CA PHE A 907 -5.91 35.02 12.07
C PHE A 907 -7.22 34.77 12.85
N ALA A 908 -7.71 35.79 13.58
CA ALA A 908 -8.86 35.65 14.49
C ALA A 908 -10.13 35.11 13.81
N ASN A 909 -10.43 35.54 12.57
CA ASN A 909 -11.58 35.05 11.79
C ASN A 909 -11.52 33.54 11.52
N ILE A 910 -10.31 32.99 11.40
CA ILE A 910 -10.10 31.56 11.13
C ILE A 910 -10.03 30.78 12.44
N LEU A 911 -9.20 31.21 13.39
CA LEU A 911 -8.93 30.44 14.61
C LEU A 911 -10.02 30.57 15.69
N LYS A 912 -10.65 31.75 15.82
CA LYS A 912 -11.69 32.00 16.83
C LYS A 912 -13.10 31.80 16.28
N TYR A 913 -13.35 32.30 15.07
CA TYR A 913 -14.67 32.31 14.44
C TYR A 913 -14.88 31.20 13.39
N ASN A 914 -13.88 30.35 13.17
CA ASN A 914 -13.97 29.15 12.33
C ASN A 914 -14.44 29.43 10.89
N TYR A 915 -13.97 30.52 10.27
CA TYR A 915 -14.25 30.84 8.86
C TYR A 915 -13.91 29.67 7.91
N ILE A 916 -12.84 28.94 8.23
CA ILE A 916 -12.52 27.62 7.69
C ILE A 916 -12.05 26.71 8.84
N PRO A 917 -12.31 25.39 8.80
CA PRO A 917 -11.91 24.43 9.84
C PRO A 917 -10.41 24.09 9.81
N LEU A 918 -9.55 25.10 9.85
CA LEU A 918 -8.11 24.94 9.66
C LEU A 918 -7.43 24.18 10.80
N ALA A 919 -7.74 24.54 12.05
CA ALA A 919 -7.08 23.95 13.23
C ALA A 919 -7.40 22.44 13.36
N SER A 920 -8.64 22.04 13.12
CA SER A 920 -9.04 20.62 13.10
C SER A 920 -8.43 19.87 11.91
N THR A 921 -8.32 20.52 10.75
CA THR A 921 -7.64 19.95 9.57
C THR A 921 -6.17 19.64 9.89
N ILE A 922 -5.43 20.62 10.42
CA ILE A 922 -4.02 20.43 10.83
C ILE A 922 -3.88 19.31 11.86
N THR A 923 -4.73 19.30 12.89
CA THR A 923 -4.69 18.28 13.95
C THR A 923 -4.87 16.87 13.38
N THR A 924 -5.86 16.69 12.50
CA THR A 924 -6.15 15.39 11.88
C THR A 924 -4.98 14.97 11.00
N ILE A 925 -4.49 15.86 10.12
CA ILE A 925 -3.35 15.57 9.22
C ILE A 925 -2.11 15.17 10.03
N LEU A 926 -1.76 15.93 11.07
CA LEU A 926 -0.63 15.62 11.95
C LEU A 926 -0.77 14.23 12.57
N GLN A 927 -1.96 13.87 13.05
CA GLN A 927 -2.20 12.56 13.64
C GLN A 927 -2.04 11.44 12.60
N MET A 928 -2.63 11.60 11.41
CA MET A 928 -2.55 10.59 10.34
C MET A 928 -1.13 10.41 9.83
N VAL A 929 -0.39 11.51 9.66
CA VAL A 929 1.00 11.46 9.21
C VAL A 929 1.90 10.87 10.30
N LYS A 930 1.72 11.25 11.57
CA LYS A 930 2.42 10.68 12.73
C LYS A 930 2.22 9.17 12.84
N GLU A 931 0.97 8.72 12.74
CA GLU A 931 0.62 7.28 12.73
C GLU A 931 1.30 6.55 11.57
N SER A 932 1.26 7.14 10.37
CA SER A 932 1.81 6.50 9.17
C SER A 932 3.34 6.48 9.14
N MET A 933 4.01 7.47 9.75
CA MET A 933 5.48 7.51 9.85
C MET A 933 6.02 6.81 11.11
N GLY A 934 5.18 6.48 12.09
CA GLY A 934 5.59 5.84 13.33
C GLY A 934 6.48 6.71 14.24
N SER A 935 6.55 8.01 13.97
CA SER A 935 7.37 8.99 14.72
C SER A 935 6.64 10.34 14.76
N PRO A 936 6.97 11.24 15.70
CA PRO A 936 6.52 12.62 15.62
C PRO A 936 6.95 13.24 14.29
N VAL A 937 6.10 14.08 13.72
CA VAL A 937 6.27 14.70 12.40
C VAL A 937 6.03 16.20 12.43
N GLU A 938 6.62 16.87 11.44
CA GLU A 938 6.38 18.24 11.02
C GLU A 938 5.77 18.25 9.62
N ILE A 939 4.85 19.17 9.38
CA ILE A 939 4.27 19.45 8.06
C ILE A 939 4.46 20.92 7.67
N GLU A 940 4.73 21.16 6.39
CA GLU A 940 4.68 22.48 5.77
C GLU A 940 3.41 22.57 4.92
N PHE A 941 2.66 23.67 5.04
CA PHE A 941 1.41 23.85 4.33
C PHE A 941 1.21 25.28 3.81
N ALA A 942 0.35 25.41 2.79
CA ALA A 942 -0.15 26.68 2.30
C ALA A 942 -1.66 26.62 2.11
N ILE A 943 -2.34 27.76 2.23
CA ILE A 943 -3.79 27.86 2.18
C ILE A 943 -4.18 28.89 1.13
N ASP A 944 -5.12 28.50 0.30
CA ASP A 944 -5.86 29.42 -0.54
C ASP A 944 -7.29 29.59 0.01
N LEU A 945 -7.61 30.80 0.42
CA LEU A 945 -8.93 31.17 0.95
C LEU A 945 -9.97 31.42 -0.15
N ASN A 946 -9.54 31.49 -1.42
CA ASN A 946 -10.48 31.56 -2.54
C ASN A 946 -11.28 30.25 -2.61
N LYS A 947 -12.60 30.38 -2.43
CA LYS A 947 -13.52 29.24 -2.46
C LYS A 947 -13.70 28.75 -3.90
N ASP A 948 -13.67 27.44 -4.09
CA ASP A 948 -13.98 26.80 -5.38
C ASP A 948 -15.49 26.85 -5.71
N GLU A 949 -15.88 26.29 -6.86
CA GLU A 949 -17.29 26.25 -7.32
C GLU A 949 -18.23 25.58 -6.29
N ASP A 950 -17.69 24.65 -5.48
CA ASP A 950 -18.40 23.93 -4.43
C ASP A 950 -18.35 24.68 -3.08
N GLY A 951 -17.68 25.84 -2.99
CA GLY A 951 -17.61 26.67 -1.80
C GLY A 951 -16.48 26.34 -0.82
N HIS A 952 -15.52 25.50 -1.21
CA HIS A 952 -14.44 25.02 -0.35
C HIS A 952 -13.14 25.81 -0.52
N ALA A 953 -12.44 26.08 0.58
CA ALA A 953 -11.07 26.59 0.55
C ALA A 953 -10.07 25.46 0.23
N SER A 954 -8.88 25.78 -0.28
CA SER A 954 -7.86 24.77 -0.60
C SER A 954 -6.73 24.74 0.43
N PHE A 955 -6.46 23.57 1.00
CA PHE A 955 -5.30 23.31 1.87
C PHE A 955 -4.27 22.50 1.07
N TYR A 956 -3.08 23.08 0.87
CA TYR A 956 -1.99 22.44 0.18
C TYR A 956 -0.96 21.91 1.18
N LEU A 957 -0.76 20.59 1.18
CA LEU A 957 0.31 19.96 1.94
C LEU A 957 1.58 19.93 1.09
N LEU A 958 2.61 20.67 1.51
CA LEU A 958 3.81 20.94 0.71
C LEU A 958 4.95 19.98 1.02
N GLN A 959 5.19 19.71 2.31
CA GLN A 959 6.26 18.83 2.78
C GLN A 959 5.87 18.17 4.09
N ILE A 960 6.40 16.96 4.32
CA ILE A 960 6.35 16.23 5.59
C ILE A 960 7.79 15.91 5.97
N LYS A 961 8.13 16.06 7.25
CA LYS A 961 9.43 15.66 7.83
C LYS A 961 9.23 14.90 9.14
N PRO A 962 9.99 13.83 9.41
CA PRO A 962 10.03 13.25 10.74
C PRO A 962 10.77 14.18 11.71
N LEU A 963 10.25 14.31 12.93
CA LEU A 963 10.91 14.94 14.06
C LEU A 963 11.66 13.84 14.82
N ILE A 964 12.96 13.76 14.64
CA ILE A 964 13.79 12.82 15.40
C ILE A 964 13.99 13.38 16.80
N GLY A 965 13.39 12.71 17.79
CA GLY A 965 13.82 12.76 19.17
C GLY A 965 14.62 11.50 19.46
N ASP A 966 15.78 11.62 20.10
CA ASP A 966 16.54 10.47 20.60
C ASP A 966 15.72 9.81 21.72
N VAL A 967 14.94 8.78 21.38
CA VAL A 967 14.11 8.00 22.32
C VAL A 967 14.95 6.87 22.92
N GLN A 968 16.09 7.19 23.51
CA GLN A 968 16.61 6.34 24.58
C GLN A 968 16.16 6.94 25.91
N ASP A 969 15.44 6.18 26.72
CA ASP A 969 15.00 6.61 28.04
C ASP A 969 16.23 6.82 28.95
N TYR A 970 16.79 8.02 28.93
CA TYR A 970 17.84 8.47 29.84
C TYR A 970 17.19 9.29 30.94
N GLU A 971 17.00 8.66 32.10
CA GLU A 971 16.40 9.31 33.26
C GLU A 971 17.52 9.77 34.21
N ILE A 972 17.46 11.05 34.60
CA ILE A 972 18.35 11.57 35.64
C ILE A 972 17.69 11.30 37.00
N ASP A 973 18.35 10.50 37.84
CA ASP A 973 18.09 10.47 39.27
C ASP A 973 18.99 11.50 39.97
N MET A 974 18.37 12.55 40.52
CA MET A 974 19.08 13.60 41.25
C MET A 974 19.69 13.11 42.56
N LYS A 975 19.32 11.92 43.04
CA LYS A 975 19.91 11.31 44.25
C LYS A 975 21.33 10.79 44.03
N ASP A 976 21.67 10.44 42.80
CA ASP A 976 22.98 9.89 42.43
C ASP A 976 23.97 10.99 42.00
N ILE A 977 23.58 12.26 42.11
CA ILE A 977 24.37 13.41 41.66
C ILE A 977 24.91 14.18 42.87
N ASN A 978 26.22 14.36 42.91
CA ASN A 978 26.88 15.15 43.94
C ASN A 978 26.74 16.65 43.66
N GLU A 979 25.94 17.37 44.46
CA GLU A 979 25.68 18.81 44.31
C GLU A 979 26.95 19.68 44.27
N ASN A 980 28.03 19.22 44.93
CA ASN A 980 29.31 19.94 44.95
C ASN A 980 30.05 19.86 43.61
N GLN A 981 29.80 18.85 42.78
CA GLN A 981 30.46 18.64 41.48
C GLN A 981 29.69 19.26 40.31
N ILE A 982 28.44 19.68 40.52
CA ILE A 982 27.63 20.36 39.50
C ILE A 982 28.25 21.72 39.15
N LEU A 983 28.54 21.91 37.86
CA LEU A 983 28.96 23.16 37.23
C LEU A 983 27.76 23.97 36.74
N LEU A 984 26.77 23.29 36.17
CA LEU A 984 25.57 23.89 35.59
C LEU A 984 24.36 22.99 35.83
N PHE A 985 23.26 23.61 36.27
CA PHE A 985 21.94 22.97 36.36
C PHE A 985 20.92 23.80 35.56
N ALA A 986 20.12 23.15 34.72
CA ALA A 986 19.06 23.79 33.94
C ALA A 986 17.74 23.01 34.03
N GLU A 987 16.64 23.71 34.33
CA GLU A 987 15.26 23.16 34.33
C GLU A 987 14.57 23.26 32.94
N LYS A 988 15.24 23.91 31.98
CA LYS A 988 14.80 24.03 30.59
C LYS A 988 15.91 23.53 29.68
N SER A 989 16.12 22.22 29.69
CA SER A 989 17.08 21.56 28.80
C SER A 989 16.42 20.81 27.66
N MET A 990 17.12 20.77 26.54
CA MET A 990 16.86 19.91 25.40
C MET A 990 18.06 19.04 25.08
N GLY A 991 17.76 17.93 24.42
CA GLY A 991 18.66 16.80 24.29
C GLY A 991 18.27 15.71 25.29
N ASN A 992 18.70 14.50 25.01
CA ASN A 992 18.43 13.34 25.84
C ASN A 992 19.65 12.42 25.75
N GLY A 993 20.10 11.91 26.89
CA GLY A 993 21.31 11.08 26.96
C GLY A 993 22.48 11.73 27.70
N ARG A 994 23.65 11.10 27.56
CA ARG A 994 24.90 11.47 28.24
C ARG A 994 26.00 11.78 27.22
N ILE A 995 26.64 12.93 27.34
CA ILE A 995 27.81 13.31 26.54
C ILE A 995 29.04 13.31 27.43
N GLU A 996 29.97 12.40 27.13
CA GLU A 996 31.25 12.25 27.84
C GLU A 996 32.42 12.78 26.99
N GLY A 997 33.56 13.04 27.62
CA GLY A 997 34.81 13.36 26.91
C GLY A 997 34.96 14.79 26.39
N VAL A 998 34.11 15.73 26.85
CA VAL A 998 34.27 17.16 26.56
C VAL A 998 35.16 17.77 27.65
N SER A 999 36.18 18.55 27.30
CA SER A 999 37.05 19.25 28.29
C SER A 999 37.22 20.74 27.99
N ASP A 1000 36.80 21.18 26.82
CA ASP A 1000 36.96 22.55 26.33
C ASP A 1000 35.63 23.30 26.46
N LEU A 1001 35.67 24.53 26.99
CA LEU A 1001 34.52 25.41 27.17
C LEU A 1001 34.81 26.80 26.60
N VAL A 1002 33.93 27.27 25.71
CA VAL A 1002 33.96 28.60 25.13
C VAL A 1002 32.79 29.40 25.68
N PHE A 1003 33.03 30.60 26.21
CA PHE A 1003 31.96 31.46 26.69
C PHE A 1003 32.14 32.93 26.29
N VAL A 1004 31.03 33.66 26.17
CA VAL A 1004 30.99 35.10 25.96
C VAL A 1004 31.15 35.82 27.30
N LYS A 1005 32.03 36.82 27.38
CA LYS A 1005 32.28 37.58 28.60
C LYS A 1005 31.12 38.55 28.87
N ASN A 1006 30.41 38.37 29.98
CA ASN A 1006 29.28 39.24 30.36
C ASN A 1006 29.71 40.71 30.53
N ASP A 1007 30.88 40.97 31.13
CA ASP A 1007 31.35 42.33 31.44
C ASP A 1007 31.63 43.20 30.19
N VAL A 1008 31.87 42.56 29.04
CA VAL A 1008 32.26 43.22 27.78
C VAL A 1008 31.17 43.05 26.71
N PHE A 1009 30.03 42.46 27.07
CA PHE A 1009 28.95 42.17 26.13
C PHE A 1009 28.24 43.45 25.69
N ASP A 1010 28.13 43.63 24.37
CA ASP A 1010 27.38 44.73 23.75
C ASP A 1010 26.46 44.17 22.66
N LYS A 1011 25.16 44.43 22.79
CA LYS A 1011 24.12 43.99 21.84
C LYS A 1011 24.33 44.50 20.42
N THR A 1012 25.09 45.57 20.22
CA THR A 1012 25.44 46.10 18.89
C THR A 1012 26.61 45.36 18.24
N LYS A 1013 27.34 44.54 19.01
CA LYS A 1013 28.57 43.85 18.61
C LYS A 1013 28.40 42.34 18.40
N THR A 1014 27.17 41.84 18.41
CA THR A 1014 26.83 40.41 18.24
C THR A 1014 27.39 39.77 16.96
N MET A 1015 27.54 40.54 15.87
CA MET A 1015 28.21 40.08 14.64
C MET A 1015 29.72 39.87 14.80
N GLU A 1016 30.39 40.71 15.60
CA GLU A 1016 31.83 40.54 15.90
C GLU A 1016 32.04 39.32 16.80
N ILE A 1017 31.13 39.11 17.77
CA ILE A 1017 31.11 37.94 18.66
C ILE A 1017 30.95 36.64 17.85
N ALA A 1018 30.03 36.60 16.88
CA ALA A 1018 29.84 35.45 16.00
C ALA A 1018 31.11 35.06 15.22
N LYS A 1019 31.91 36.04 14.79
CA LYS A 1019 33.20 35.81 14.12
C LYS A 1019 34.27 35.24 15.06
N GLU A 1020 34.35 35.71 16.30
CA GLU A 1020 35.26 35.12 17.29
C GLU A 1020 34.88 33.66 17.60
N ILE A 1021 33.58 33.36 17.68
CA ILE A 1021 33.07 32.00 17.87
C ILE A 1021 33.47 31.11 16.69
N GLU A 1022 33.34 31.61 15.45
CA GLU A 1022 33.77 30.88 14.25
C GLU A 1022 35.27 30.54 14.29
N GLU A 1023 36.12 31.47 14.71
CA GLU A 1023 37.56 31.23 14.86
C GLU A 1023 37.86 30.15 15.92
N HIS A 1024 37.13 30.19 17.04
CA HIS A 1024 37.21 29.15 18.07
C HIS A 1024 36.78 27.78 17.55
N ASN A 1025 35.65 27.70 16.85
CA ASN A 1025 35.11 26.47 16.27
C ASN A 1025 36.09 25.86 15.25
N LYS A 1026 36.65 26.67 14.34
CA LYS A 1026 37.63 26.20 13.35
C LYS A 1026 38.87 25.62 14.02
N ARG A 1027 39.45 26.33 14.99
CA ARG A 1027 40.67 25.89 15.68
C ARG A 1027 40.48 24.62 16.53
N LEU A 1028 39.30 24.45 17.11
CA LEU A 1028 38.95 23.23 17.86
C LEU A 1028 38.64 22.08 16.89
N GLY A 1029 37.97 22.36 15.78
CA GLY A 1029 37.70 21.42 14.69
C GLY A 1029 38.96 20.86 14.02
N ASP A 1030 39.96 21.71 13.72
CA ASP A 1030 41.26 21.28 13.16
C ASP A 1030 42.00 20.28 14.08
N LYS A 1031 41.70 20.33 15.40
CA LYS A 1031 42.25 19.42 16.42
C LYS A 1031 41.31 18.26 16.77
N ASN A 1032 40.20 18.14 16.05
CA ASN A 1032 39.09 17.23 16.29
C ASN A 1032 38.60 17.23 17.75
N LYS A 1033 38.55 18.42 18.38
CA LYS A 1033 38.11 18.61 19.75
C LYS A 1033 36.68 19.14 19.78
N LYS A 1034 35.84 18.53 20.62
CA LYS A 1034 34.47 18.98 20.88
C LYS A 1034 34.44 19.88 22.12
N TYR A 1035 33.51 20.82 22.17
CA TYR A 1035 33.45 21.82 23.24
C TYR A 1035 32.02 22.17 23.66
N MET A 1036 31.90 22.80 24.82
CA MET A 1036 30.65 23.40 25.30
C MET A 1036 30.67 24.92 25.07
N LEU A 1037 29.52 25.51 24.75
CA LEU A 1037 29.36 26.91 24.40
C LEU A 1037 28.36 27.60 25.32
N ILE A 1038 28.72 28.74 25.90
CA ILE A 1038 27.83 29.53 26.78
C ILE A 1038 27.79 30.99 26.31
N GLY A 1039 26.61 31.59 26.19
CA GLY A 1039 26.53 33.04 26.07
C GLY A 1039 25.12 33.61 26.01
N PRO A 1040 25.01 34.95 26.00
CA PRO A 1040 23.75 35.64 26.24
C PRO A 1040 22.81 35.68 25.04
N GLY A 1041 21.51 35.63 25.35
CA GLY A 1041 20.37 35.69 24.45
C GLY A 1041 20.33 34.60 23.39
N ARG A 1042 19.54 34.83 22.33
CA ARG A 1042 19.18 33.78 21.37
C ARG A 1042 20.32 33.44 20.41
N TRP A 1043 20.68 32.18 20.27
CA TRP A 1043 21.67 31.75 19.29
C TRP A 1043 20.99 31.35 17.96
N GLY A 1044 21.59 31.74 16.83
CA GLY A 1044 21.05 31.40 15.50
C GLY A 1044 19.86 32.23 15.03
N THR A 1045 19.66 33.43 15.62
CA THR A 1045 18.63 34.40 15.19
C THR A 1045 19.14 35.32 14.08
N ARG A 1046 18.26 35.78 13.18
CA ARG A 1046 18.57 36.87 12.23
C ARG A 1046 18.52 38.25 12.89
N ASP A 1047 17.76 38.39 13.97
CA ASP A 1047 17.68 39.64 14.72
C ASP A 1047 18.85 39.76 15.70
N ARG A 1048 19.86 40.53 15.27
CA ARG A 1048 21.09 40.82 16.02
C ARG A 1048 20.87 41.53 17.37
N PHE A 1049 19.69 42.08 17.64
CA PHE A 1049 19.40 42.83 18.86
C PHE A 1049 18.74 41.99 19.95
N ILE A 1050 18.37 40.75 19.66
CA ILE A 1050 17.80 39.79 20.63
C ILE A 1050 18.68 38.54 20.80
N GLY A 1051 19.78 38.44 20.05
CA GLY A 1051 20.66 37.28 20.12
C GLY A 1051 21.94 37.39 19.29
N ILE A 1052 22.75 36.31 19.33
CA ILE A 1052 23.99 36.17 18.58
C ILE A 1052 23.68 35.46 17.25
N PRO A 1053 23.86 36.13 16.09
CA PRO A 1053 23.49 35.61 14.78
C PRO A 1053 24.56 34.66 14.22
N VAL A 1054 24.86 33.58 14.95
CA VAL A 1054 25.72 32.51 14.45
C VAL A 1054 24.98 31.64 13.44
N VAL A 1055 25.66 31.22 12.38
CA VAL A 1055 25.18 30.17 11.49
C VAL A 1055 25.80 28.83 11.87
N TRP A 1056 25.15 27.72 11.50
CA TRP A 1056 25.50 26.39 11.97
C TRP A 1056 26.99 26.02 11.80
N HIS A 1057 27.59 26.31 10.63
CA HIS A 1057 28.99 25.98 10.36
C HIS A 1057 29.97 26.69 11.31
N GLN A 1058 29.56 27.80 11.95
CA GLN A 1058 30.38 28.53 12.92
C GLN A 1058 30.40 27.87 14.31
N ILE A 1059 29.53 26.89 14.58
CA ILE A 1059 29.43 26.20 15.87
C ILE A 1059 29.35 24.68 15.74
N SER A 1060 29.67 24.13 14.56
CA SER A 1060 29.48 22.72 14.20
C SER A 1060 30.19 21.70 15.11
N HIS A 1061 31.20 22.11 15.89
CA HIS A 1061 31.93 21.25 16.83
C HIS A 1061 31.44 21.37 18.28
N ALA A 1062 30.46 22.22 18.56
CA ALA A 1062 29.84 22.33 19.88
C ALA A 1062 29.00 21.07 20.18
N LYS A 1063 29.06 20.60 21.43
CA LYS A 1063 28.27 19.46 21.95
C LYS A 1063 27.20 19.86 22.95
N ALA A 1064 27.34 21.04 23.55
CA ALA A 1064 26.27 21.69 24.29
C ALA A 1064 26.32 23.21 24.09
N ILE A 1065 25.15 23.84 24.01
CA ILE A 1065 24.95 25.28 23.85
C ILE A 1065 24.06 25.74 25.01
N VAL A 1066 24.51 26.77 25.71
CA VAL A 1066 23.81 27.35 26.87
C VAL A 1066 23.51 28.80 26.59
N GLU A 1067 22.23 29.12 26.58
CA GLU A 1067 21.75 30.50 26.46
C GLU A 1067 21.48 31.09 27.85
N THR A 1068 21.92 32.31 28.10
CA THR A 1068 21.72 33.02 29.36
C THR A 1068 20.95 34.33 29.16
N ASP A 1069 20.11 34.72 30.10
CA ASP A 1069 19.47 36.05 30.10
C ASP A 1069 20.39 37.13 30.67
N LEU A 1070 20.16 38.38 30.24
CA LEU A 1070 20.72 39.61 30.83
C LEU A 1070 19.58 40.60 31.06
N GLU A 1071 19.75 41.56 31.98
CA GLU A 1071 18.71 42.54 32.39
C GLU A 1071 18.05 43.29 31.21
N ASP A 1072 18.78 43.47 30.09
CA ASP A 1072 18.30 44.10 28.84
C ASP A 1072 18.33 43.17 27.60
N PHE A 1073 18.41 41.85 27.80
CA PHE A 1073 18.53 40.85 26.74
C PHE A 1073 17.75 39.56 27.09
N PRO A 1074 16.42 39.57 26.92
CA PRO A 1074 15.56 38.45 27.34
C PRO A 1074 15.66 37.24 26.39
N LEU A 1075 15.47 36.05 26.96
CA LEU A 1075 15.42 34.77 26.24
C LEU A 1075 14.00 34.47 25.73
N ASP A 1076 13.78 34.59 24.42
CA ASP A 1076 12.56 34.13 23.74
C ASP A 1076 12.76 32.75 23.07
N ALA A 1077 11.76 31.88 23.13
CA ALA A 1077 11.87 30.48 22.71
C ALA A 1077 12.02 30.29 21.18
N SER A 1078 13.21 29.84 20.75
CA SER A 1078 13.54 29.48 19.36
C SER A 1078 13.09 28.06 19.02
N MET A 1079 11.93 27.90 18.36
CA MET A 1079 11.33 26.55 18.14
C MET A 1079 11.00 26.19 16.69
N GLY A 1080 11.27 27.08 15.73
CA GLY A 1080 10.79 26.90 14.35
C GLY A 1080 11.83 27.17 13.26
N SER A 1081 13.11 27.31 13.60
CA SER A 1081 14.15 27.57 12.60
C SER A 1081 14.91 26.30 12.23
N HIS A 1082 15.44 26.25 11.01
CA HIS A 1082 16.38 25.20 10.57
C HIS A 1082 17.55 24.99 11.54
N PHE A 1083 18.01 26.06 12.19
CA PHE A 1083 19.04 26.00 13.23
C PHE A 1083 18.67 25.04 14.36
N PHE A 1084 17.42 25.10 14.83
CA PHE A 1084 16.93 24.29 15.94
C PHE A 1084 16.80 22.81 15.57
N HIS A 1085 16.36 22.50 14.35
CA HIS A 1085 16.30 21.11 13.85
C HIS A 1085 17.67 20.45 13.80
N ASN A 1086 18.71 21.20 13.42
CA ASN A 1086 20.07 20.67 13.37
C ASN A 1086 20.62 20.36 14.77
N VAL A 1087 20.32 21.21 15.75
CA VAL A 1087 20.68 20.99 17.17
C VAL A 1087 20.05 19.70 17.70
N THR A 1088 18.75 19.47 17.44
CA THR A 1088 18.05 18.26 17.92
C THR A 1088 18.52 17.00 17.20
N SER A 1089 18.78 17.07 15.89
CA SER A 1089 19.12 15.90 15.07
C SER A 1089 20.54 15.36 15.31
N LEU A 1090 21.44 16.21 15.84
CA LEU A 1090 22.85 15.87 16.10
C LEU A 1090 23.13 15.58 17.58
N SER A 1091 22.08 15.42 18.38
CA SER A 1091 22.11 15.14 19.83
C SER A 1091 22.99 16.13 20.59
N ILE A 1092 22.88 17.43 20.25
CA ILE A 1092 23.52 18.52 20.98
C ILE A 1092 22.65 18.94 22.15
N GLY A 1093 23.25 19.10 23.32
CA GLY A 1093 22.55 19.67 24.47
C GLY A 1093 22.24 21.14 24.27
N TYR A 1094 20.99 21.55 24.43
CA TYR A 1094 20.59 22.96 24.31
C TYR A 1094 19.88 23.40 25.58
N PHE A 1095 20.49 24.33 26.32
CA PHE A 1095 20.05 24.69 27.66
C PHE A 1095 19.71 26.18 27.72
N SER A 1096 18.58 26.52 28.32
CA SER A 1096 18.22 27.93 28.57
C SER A 1096 18.23 28.20 30.07
N ILE A 1097 19.02 29.19 30.50
CA ILE A 1097 19.16 29.58 31.90
C ILE A 1097 18.57 30.98 32.06
N ASN A 1098 17.44 31.03 32.77
CA ASN A 1098 16.77 32.28 33.12
C ASN A 1098 16.99 32.59 34.59
N SER A 1099 17.22 33.86 34.89
CA SER A 1099 17.38 34.45 36.23
C SER A 1099 16.15 34.24 37.15
N THR A 1100 15.00 33.87 36.58
CA THR A 1100 13.74 33.58 37.29
C THR A 1100 13.49 32.10 37.60
N SER A 1101 14.36 31.19 37.13
CA SER A 1101 14.24 29.72 37.33
C SER A 1101 15.20 29.22 38.41
N LYS A 1102 15.10 27.94 38.84
CA LYS A 1102 16.11 27.34 39.75
C LYS A 1102 17.43 26.96 39.04
N SER A 1103 17.57 27.35 37.77
CA SER A 1103 18.77 27.07 36.96
C SER A 1103 19.93 27.99 37.36
N TYR A 1104 21.15 27.47 37.37
CA TYR A 1104 22.34 28.27 37.74
C TYR A 1104 23.61 27.80 37.04
N ILE A 1105 24.57 28.73 36.90
CA ILE A 1105 25.94 28.47 36.43
C ILE A 1105 26.91 28.89 37.54
N LYS A 1106 27.83 28.01 37.94
CA LYS A 1106 28.89 28.34 38.91
C LYS A 1106 30.08 29.01 38.21
N TRP A 1107 29.96 30.30 37.90
CA TRP A 1107 31.01 31.08 37.22
C TRP A 1107 32.37 31.03 37.94
N ASP A 1108 32.40 31.01 39.27
CA ASP A 1108 33.63 30.93 40.06
C ASP A 1108 34.49 29.71 39.67
N LYS A 1109 33.85 28.56 39.44
CA LYS A 1109 34.54 27.33 39.03
C LYS A 1109 35.02 27.35 37.57
N ILE A 1110 34.39 28.15 36.71
CA ILE A 1110 34.79 28.32 35.30
C ILE A 1110 35.98 29.26 35.20
N HIS A 1111 36.01 30.32 36.02
CA HIS A 1111 37.08 31.32 36.02
C HIS A 1111 38.40 30.81 36.61
N THR A 1112 38.39 29.78 37.45
CA THR A 1112 39.61 29.15 37.99
C THR A 1112 40.30 28.20 37.01
N GLN A 1113 39.67 27.85 35.89
CA GLN A 1113 40.21 26.90 34.92
C GLN A 1113 41.32 27.50 34.04
N LYS A 1114 42.10 26.63 33.40
CA LYS A 1114 43.20 27.04 32.52
C LYS A 1114 42.68 27.77 31.27
N VAL A 1115 43.04 29.05 31.13
CA VAL A 1115 42.74 29.84 29.93
C VAL A 1115 43.64 29.41 28.78
N VAL A 1116 43.06 28.87 27.71
CA VAL A 1116 43.80 28.44 26.50
C VAL A 1116 43.91 29.59 25.50
N LYS A 1117 42.87 30.41 25.39
CA LYS A 1117 42.87 31.60 24.52
C LYS A 1117 41.84 32.60 25.04
N ASP A 1118 42.27 33.85 25.11
CA ASP A 1118 41.43 34.97 25.49
C ASP A 1118 41.31 35.93 24.29
N MET A 1119 40.09 36.23 23.87
CA MET A 1119 39.79 37.18 22.78
C MET A 1119 39.07 38.42 23.35
N LYS A 1120 38.60 39.33 22.49
CA LYS A 1120 38.00 40.59 22.94
C LYS A 1120 36.67 40.35 23.63
N TYR A 1121 35.79 39.54 23.04
CA TYR A 1121 34.45 39.25 23.59
C TYR A 1121 34.29 37.83 24.12
N THR A 1122 35.08 36.88 23.62
CA THR A 1122 34.99 35.46 23.97
C THR A 1122 36.23 34.96 24.72
N ARG A 1123 36.06 33.89 25.49
CA ARG A 1123 37.14 33.21 26.21
C ARG A 1123 37.01 31.70 26.09
N HIS A 1124 38.13 31.04 25.84
CA HIS A 1124 38.24 29.58 25.79
C HIS A 1124 39.05 29.07 26.99
N VAL A 1125 38.40 28.27 27.83
CA VAL A 1125 38.98 27.61 29.00
C VAL A 1125 38.97 26.09 28.83
N ARG A 1126 39.90 25.41 29.51
CA ARG A 1126 40.00 23.95 29.51
C ARG A 1126 40.00 23.43 30.93
N PHE A 1127 39.15 22.44 31.18
CA PHE A 1127 39.12 21.66 32.42
C PHE A 1127 40.21 20.60 32.40
N GLU A 1128 40.79 20.29 33.57
CA GLU A 1128 41.76 19.22 33.70
C GLU A 1128 41.10 17.85 33.50
N ASN A 1129 39.90 17.67 34.08
CA ASN A 1129 39.07 16.49 33.88
C ASN A 1129 37.95 16.75 32.85
N PRO A 1130 37.48 15.73 32.12
CA PRO A 1130 36.32 15.86 31.26
C PRO A 1130 35.05 16.24 32.03
N ILE A 1131 34.22 17.09 31.44
CA ILE A 1131 32.86 17.36 31.91
C ILE A 1131 31.91 16.30 31.37
N ASP A 1132 31.00 15.86 32.24
CA ASP A 1132 29.92 14.92 31.96
C ASP A 1132 28.62 15.70 31.84
N ILE A 1133 28.01 15.67 30.66
CA ILE A 1133 26.77 16.40 30.35
C ILE A 1133 25.63 15.39 30.29
N ARG A 1134 24.74 15.43 31.27
CA ARG A 1134 23.57 14.56 31.39
C ARG A 1134 22.30 15.33 31.07
N MET A 1135 21.44 14.77 30.22
CA MET A 1135 20.21 15.43 29.77
C MET A 1135 19.03 14.47 29.86
N ASP A 1136 18.00 14.85 30.61
CA ASP A 1136 16.73 14.13 30.70
C ASP A 1136 15.65 14.90 29.94
N GLY A 1137 15.33 14.41 28.75
CA GLY A 1137 14.34 15.06 27.87
C GLY A 1137 12.91 14.98 28.39
N LYS A 1138 12.57 14.01 29.26
CA LYS A 1138 11.22 13.85 29.83
C LYS A 1138 10.99 14.82 30.98
N LYS A 1139 11.95 14.91 31.91
CA LYS A 1139 11.91 15.83 33.05
C LYS A 1139 12.36 17.25 32.68
N ARG A 1140 12.95 17.43 31.48
CA ARG A 1140 13.52 18.70 30.97
C ARG A 1140 14.65 19.26 31.83
N ILE A 1141 15.37 18.37 32.52
CA ILE A 1141 16.50 18.75 33.38
C ILE A 1141 17.82 18.35 32.72
N ALA A 1142 18.82 19.22 32.82
CA ALA A 1142 20.20 18.89 32.47
C ALA A 1142 21.14 19.22 33.62
N VAL A 1143 22.12 18.34 33.79
CA VAL A 1143 23.18 18.46 34.78
C VAL A 1143 24.52 18.34 34.08
N ILE A 1144 25.41 19.30 34.33
CA ILE A 1144 26.80 19.25 33.91
C ILE A 1144 27.68 19.16 35.14
N GLN A 1145 28.52 18.14 35.20
CA GLN A 1145 29.43 17.89 36.32
C GLN A 1145 30.84 17.63 35.83
N GLU A 1146 31.82 17.88 36.69
CA GLU A 1146 33.22 17.50 36.43
C GLU A 1146 33.45 16.05 36.90
N ASN A 1147 33.95 15.17 36.01
CA ASN A 1147 34.30 13.81 36.42
C ASN A 1147 35.56 13.84 37.28
N ASN A 1148 35.50 13.38 38.53
CA ASN A 1148 36.72 13.07 39.29
C ASN A 1148 37.02 11.58 39.13
N GLU A 1149 38.29 11.22 38.92
CA GLU A 1149 38.80 9.84 38.76
C GLU A 1149 38.52 8.89 39.97
N GLN A 1150 37.76 9.30 40.98
CA GLN A 1150 37.47 8.47 42.16
C GLN A 1150 36.21 7.60 42.05
N ASP A 1151 35.37 7.78 41.01
CA ASP A 1151 34.11 7.02 40.83
C ASP A 1151 34.11 6.14 39.56
N ASN A 1152 35.21 5.42 39.30
CA ASN A 1152 35.26 4.31 38.33
C ASN A 1152 35.34 2.96 39.05
#